data_AF-A0A397ZIK4-F1
#
_entry.id   AF-A0A397ZIK4-F1
#
_cell.length_a   1.000
_cell.length_b   1.000
_cell.length_c   1.000
_cell.angle_alpha   90.00
_cell.angle_beta   90.00
_cell.angle_gamma   90.00
#
_symmetry.space_group_name_H-M   'P 1'
#
loop_
_entity.id
_entity.type
_entity.pdbx_description
1 polymer ?
#
loop_
_entity_poly.entity_id
_entity_poly.type
_entity_poly.pdbx_seq_one_letter_code
_entity_poly.pdbx_strand_id
1 'polypeptide(L)'
;MNRNKDKVVLTIKDDSPFSYLQEDVLVEILIRVPISDWEHISSVRKQWADLFRGEGLWQAALNRAYPLASKTQRWTGPIRQGSSKRRFMALYISKNILGVETDIDEMLGHIYLFLKDQLQLSTTPASGVLHGTMIDQLIVSGKSKEEADELVTKIWLALLDNIEDTKHTFLVLKSIAQEYDGFLPYPYSRPIKVQWKVFEKLFVDFRDLLFDHSEYCDLIGIAKKKKLATNPNFFKKMITFLALFVLSISPSLAQAKDGGHVSLLVSETGLDLAKDFLIHKVISTTLPLQLPEIEKKVKIPLIGKVQMGLTNIKIYAVDVRSSRVETGGDGIVLSISGATADVSMDWSYAYKASFFHIADHGVASVKVKGMDLRTTVSLVGENGSLKIASRHSDCKVKSIGIHINGGASWLYQGVVDAFEKKIISTVEDTVSNKILEKMRSLDAKLQSLPKEGKIDDNVAVNLTFTGSPVLDDSSVEVGINGLFMANGDGGKKVSGSISPFLTPRVKRMVGISIEEEVFNSATLVYFIAKRMHVDIQETKNGSALSTSDWKLILPELYKQYPNVKMMLNMTVTSPPAVNITKNGIDAIIDLEISIDVQNSGAVLSVARISVVLDVGGTAEIAANNLAGSLRLKGFNATMTWSKLGDLQANYIQDVVSTILESLFLPYVNTRLMRGFPLPFTHGFKIKNTEIVYVENGVMVCSDVAFG
;
A
#
# COMPACT_ATOMS: atom_id res chain seq x y z
N MET A 1 -29.05 -65.37 -26.57
CA MET A 1 -29.82 -64.32 -25.85
C MET A 1 -28.97 -63.06 -25.80
N ASN A 2 -29.37 -62.01 -26.53
CA ASN A 2 -29.10 -60.56 -26.39
C ASN A 2 -27.80 -60.10 -25.68
N ARG A 3 -26.98 -59.17 -26.18
CA ARG A 3 -27.23 -58.03 -27.07
C ARG A 3 -25.88 -57.45 -27.53
N ASN A 4 -25.84 -56.95 -28.75
CA ASN A 4 -24.78 -56.12 -29.36
C ASN A 4 -24.19 -55.05 -28.43
N LYS A 5 -22.90 -54.78 -28.61
CA LYS A 5 -22.42 -53.41 -28.87
C LYS A 5 -21.15 -53.46 -29.70
N ASP A 6 -21.30 -53.06 -30.96
CA ASP A 6 -20.24 -52.66 -31.86
C ASP A 6 -19.29 -51.67 -31.16
N LYS A 7 -17.98 -51.90 -31.27
CA LYS A 7 -16.99 -50.82 -31.18
C LYS A 7 -16.47 -50.55 -32.58
N VAL A 8 -17.21 -49.66 -33.23
CA VAL A 8 -16.83 -48.85 -34.37
C VAL A 8 -15.39 -48.36 -34.21
N VAL A 9 -14.59 -48.61 -35.25
CA VAL A 9 -13.33 -47.91 -35.51
C VAL A 9 -13.66 -46.44 -35.69
N LEU A 10 -13.26 -45.60 -34.73
CA LEU A 10 -13.23 -44.15 -34.89
C LEU A 10 -11.89 -43.78 -35.53
N THR A 11 -11.87 -43.79 -36.86
CA THR A 11 -10.92 -43.03 -37.66
C THR A 11 -11.20 -41.54 -37.44
N ILE A 12 -10.53 -40.94 -36.47
CA ILE A 12 -10.38 -39.49 -36.44
C ILE A 12 -9.25 -39.18 -37.43
N LYS A 13 -9.63 -38.74 -38.64
CA LYS A 13 -8.72 -38.00 -39.51
C LYS A 13 -8.40 -36.71 -38.78
N ASP A 14 -7.17 -36.64 -38.29
CA ASP A 14 -6.64 -35.56 -37.47
C ASP A 14 -5.89 -34.60 -38.40
N ASP A 15 -6.59 -33.59 -38.93
CA ASP A 15 -6.05 -32.56 -39.84
C ASP A 15 -5.17 -31.55 -39.07
N SER A 16 -4.16 -32.05 -38.35
CA SER A 16 -3.09 -31.22 -37.82
C SER A 16 -2.04 -30.99 -38.93
N PRO A 17 -1.71 -29.73 -39.27
CA PRO A 17 -0.70 -29.44 -40.31
C PRO A 17 0.69 -29.98 -39.95
N PHE A 18 0.94 -30.35 -38.70
CA PHE A 18 2.22 -30.90 -38.22
C PHE A 18 2.34 -32.42 -38.42
N SER A 19 1.26 -33.12 -38.76
CA SER A 19 1.26 -34.59 -38.91
C SER A 19 2.04 -35.10 -40.13
N TYR A 20 2.35 -34.21 -41.08
CA TYR A 20 3.07 -34.50 -42.32
C TYR A 20 4.57 -34.14 -42.26
N LEU A 21 5.05 -33.58 -41.15
CA LEU A 21 6.45 -33.15 -41.02
C LEU A 21 7.33 -34.33 -40.62
N GLN A 22 8.52 -34.42 -41.23
CA GLN A 22 9.56 -35.37 -40.82
C GLN A 22 10.05 -35.05 -39.40
N GLU A 23 10.45 -36.06 -38.63
CA GLU A 23 10.82 -35.94 -37.22
C GLU A 23 11.97 -34.94 -36.98
N ASP A 24 12.92 -34.83 -37.91
CA ASP A 24 14.04 -33.89 -37.87
C ASP A 24 13.60 -32.42 -38.03
N VAL A 25 12.71 -32.13 -38.98
CA VAL A 25 12.11 -30.78 -39.18
C VAL A 25 11.30 -30.37 -37.95
N LEU A 26 10.60 -31.34 -37.39
CA LEU A 26 9.71 -31.21 -36.26
C LEU A 26 10.49 -30.94 -34.97
N VAL A 27 11.63 -31.62 -34.77
CA VAL A 27 12.63 -31.31 -33.73
C VAL A 27 13.18 -29.88 -33.89
N GLU A 28 13.48 -29.43 -35.12
CA GLU A 28 13.95 -28.07 -35.38
C GLU A 28 12.91 -27.00 -35.00
N ILE A 29 11.65 -27.19 -35.41
CA ILE A 29 10.56 -26.29 -35.05
C ILE A 29 10.44 -26.18 -33.52
N LEU A 30 10.46 -27.31 -32.81
CA LEU A 30 10.37 -27.32 -31.35
C LEU A 30 11.54 -26.57 -30.69
N ILE A 31 12.75 -26.74 -31.20
CA ILE A 31 13.93 -26.03 -30.68
C ILE A 31 13.85 -24.52 -30.92
N ARG A 32 13.13 -24.06 -31.96
CA ARG A 32 12.96 -22.63 -32.30
C ARG A 32 11.83 -21.93 -31.55
N VAL A 33 10.87 -22.67 -31.02
CA VAL A 33 9.74 -22.09 -30.29
C VAL A 33 10.19 -21.64 -28.89
N PRO A 34 9.74 -20.47 -28.38
CA PRO A 34 10.01 -20.04 -27.02
C PRO A 34 9.56 -21.05 -25.96
N ILE A 35 10.30 -21.10 -24.85
CA ILE A 35 10.19 -22.16 -23.83
C ILE A 35 8.85 -22.14 -23.09
N SER A 36 8.24 -20.95 -22.96
CA SER A 36 6.90 -20.78 -22.39
C SER A 36 5.82 -21.55 -23.15
N ASP A 37 6.02 -21.77 -24.45
CA ASP A 37 4.97 -22.32 -25.32
C ASP A 37 5.05 -23.86 -25.40
N TRP A 38 6.10 -24.46 -24.84
CA TRP A 38 6.33 -25.91 -24.92
C TRP A 38 5.35 -26.71 -24.08
N GLU A 39 4.86 -26.18 -22.96
CA GLU A 39 3.81 -26.82 -22.17
C GLU A 39 2.53 -26.96 -23.00
N HIS A 40 2.16 -25.90 -23.72
CA HIS A 40 1.03 -25.93 -24.65
C HIS A 40 1.26 -26.93 -25.78
N ILE A 41 2.47 -27.01 -26.34
CA ILE A 41 2.81 -27.96 -27.41
C ILE A 41 2.81 -29.43 -26.92
N SER A 42 3.37 -29.70 -25.74
CA SER A 42 3.45 -31.06 -25.18
C SER A 42 2.08 -31.66 -24.83
N SER A 43 1.11 -30.78 -24.55
CA SER A 43 -0.28 -31.12 -24.24
C SER A 43 -1.08 -31.62 -25.45
N VAL A 44 -0.59 -31.37 -26.68
CA VAL A 44 -1.34 -31.63 -27.92
C VAL A 44 -1.32 -33.11 -28.34
N ARG A 45 -0.30 -33.90 -27.97
CA ARG A 45 -0.22 -35.33 -28.37
C ARG A 45 0.82 -36.12 -27.55
N LYS A 46 0.55 -37.41 -27.31
CA LYS A 46 1.47 -38.34 -26.62
C LYS A 46 2.86 -38.45 -27.28
N GLN A 47 2.92 -38.40 -28.61
CA GLN A 47 4.18 -38.48 -29.35
C GLN A 47 5.14 -37.33 -29.00
N TRP A 48 4.64 -36.11 -28.81
CA TRP A 48 5.45 -34.96 -28.38
C TRP A 48 5.93 -35.13 -26.94
N ALA A 49 5.05 -35.62 -26.06
CA ALA A 49 5.40 -35.88 -24.67
C ALA A 49 6.54 -36.90 -24.52
N ASP A 50 6.63 -37.89 -25.43
CA ASP A 50 7.74 -38.84 -25.45
C ASP A 50 9.04 -38.20 -25.98
N LEU A 51 8.94 -37.31 -26.99
CA LEU A 51 10.07 -36.52 -27.50
C LEU A 51 10.66 -35.59 -26.41
N PHE A 52 9.81 -34.92 -25.63
CA PHE A 52 10.21 -34.06 -24.51
C PHE A 52 10.76 -34.84 -23.29
N ARG A 53 10.65 -36.17 -23.29
CA ARG A 53 11.28 -37.07 -22.31
C ARG A 53 12.65 -37.57 -22.77
N GLY A 54 12.97 -37.49 -24.06
CA GLY A 54 14.24 -37.95 -24.62
C GLY A 54 15.39 -36.95 -24.44
N GLU A 55 16.61 -37.45 -24.16
CA GLU A 55 17.81 -36.61 -23.99
C GLU A 55 18.24 -35.89 -25.29
N GLY A 56 17.99 -36.50 -26.46
CA GLY A 56 18.47 -35.97 -27.74
C GLY A 56 17.92 -34.59 -28.09
N LEU A 57 16.62 -34.36 -27.86
CA LEU A 57 15.97 -33.06 -28.10
C LEU A 57 16.58 -31.96 -27.24
N TRP A 58 16.73 -32.21 -25.94
CA TRP A 58 17.25 -31.23 -24.99
C TRP A 58 18.74 -30.97 -25.18
N GLN A 59 19.51 -31.97 -25.60
CA GLN A 59 20.91 -31.80 -25.97
C GLN A 59 21.05 -30.91 -27.22
N ALA A 60 20.18 -31.07 -28.21
CA ALA A 60 20.13 -30.20 -29.40
C ALA A 60 19.69 -28.78 -29.05
N ALA A 61 18.66 -28.62 -28.21
CA ALA A 61 18.20 -27.32 -27.71
C ALA A 61 19.29 -26.59 -26.93
N LEU A 62 20.02 -27.28 -26.05
CA LEU A 62 21.18 -26.75 -25.33
C LEU A 62 22.27 -26.25 -26.28
N ASN A 63 22.68 -27.09 -27.23
CA ASN A 63 23.74 -26.77 -28.17
C ASN A 63 23.40 -25.55 -29.04
N ARG A 64 22.12 -25.30 -29.29
CA ARG A 64 21.66 -24.16 -30.08
C ARG A 64 21.46 -22.90 -29.26
N ALA A 65 20.73 -22.98 -28.15
CA ALA A 65 20.37 -21.80 -27.35
C ALA A 65 21.53 -21.30 -26.49
N TYR A 66 22.41 -22.22 -26.06
CA TYR A 66 23.56 -21.94 -25.20
C TYR A 66 24.84 -22.63 -25.71
N PRO A 67 25.31 -22.31 -26.93
CA PRO A 67 26.39 -23.04 -27.62
C PRO A 67 27.76 -23.00 -26.90
N LEU A 68 27.99 -21.96 -26.10
CA LEU A 68 29.20 -21.82 -25.28
C LEU A 68 29.09 -22.63 -23.99
N ALA A 69 27.95 -22.55 -23.30
CA ALA A 69 27.70 -23.29 -22.08
C ALA A 69 27.52 -24.80 -22.32
N SER A 70 27.07 -25.21 -23.51
CA SER A 70 26.93 -26.65 -23.82
C SER A 70 28.27 -27.39 -23.90
N LYS A 71 29.37 -26.65 -24.15
CA LYS A 71 30.74 -27.17 -24.31
C LYS A 71 31.62 -27.03 -23.06
N THR A 72 31.21 -26.26 -22.06
CA THR A 72 31.96 -26.11 -20.80
C THR A 72 31.84 -27.34 -19.91
N GLN A 73 32.87 -27.57 -19.08
CA GLN A 73 32.87 -28.65 -18.09
C GLN A 73 31.70 -28.49 -17.12
N ARG A 74 31.10 -29.63 -16.75
CA ARG A 74 30.00 -29.69 -15.80
C ARG A 74 30.47 -29.24 -14.43
N TRP A 75 29.70 -28.36 -13.80
CA TRP A 75 29.99 -27.82 -12.48
C TRP A 75 30.09 -28.92 -11.40
N THR A 76 30.93 -28.71 -10.40
CA THR A 76 31.19 -29.67 -9.33
C THR A 76 30.52 -29.21 -8.03
N GLY A 77 29.58 -30.01 -7.50
CA GLY A 77 28.85 -29.67 -6.27
C GLY A 77 27.89 -30.78 -5.81
N PRO A 78 27.44 -30.77 -4.54
CA PRO A 78 26.48 -31.72 -3.98
C PRO A 78 25.09 -31.71 -4.65
N ILE A 79 24.68 -30.62 -5.30
CA ILE A 79 23.42 -30.56 -6.06
C ILE A 79 23.62 -31.27 -7.42
N ARG A 80 22.79 -32.29 -7.70
CA ARG A 80 22.97 -33.19 -8.85
C ARG A 80 22.97 -32.45 -10.21
N GLN A 81 23.88 -32.88 -11.07
CA GLN A 81 24.17 -32.33 -12.40
C GLN A 81 23.08 -32.53 -13.47
N GLY A 82 22.03 -33.32 -13.18
CA GLY A 82 20.80 -33.42 -13.97
C GLY A 82 20.92 -33.93 -15.41
N SER A 83 19.77 -34.07 -16.07
CA SER A 83 19.64 -34.34 -17.51
C SER A 83 19.94 -33.11 -18.36
N SER A 84 20.08 -33.29 -19.68
CA SER A 84 20.19 -32.17 -20.64
C SER A 84 19.00 -31.20 -20.50
N LYS A 85 17.82 -31.75 -20.20
CA LYS A 85 16.62 -30.97 -19.88
C LYS A 85 16.83 -30.07 -18.66
N ARG A 86 17.32 -30.62 -17.55
CA ARG A 86 17.54 -29.84 -16.31
C ARG A 86 18.55 -28.72 -16.55
N ARG A 87 19.64 -29.02 -17.26
CA ARG A 87 20.67 -28.04 -17.60
C ARG A 87 20.11 -26.90 -18.44
N PHE A 88 19.29 -27.20 -19.43
CA PHE A 88 18.64 -26.19 -20.25
C PHE A 88 17.73 -25.28 -19.41
N MET A 89 16.94 -25.88 -18.52
CA MET A 89 16.09 -25.13 -17.58
C MET A 89 16.92 -24.24 -16.64
N ALA A 90 18.04 -24.75 -16.11
CA ALA A 90 18.92 -23.98 -15.24
C ALA A 90 19.47 -22.73 -15.96
N LEU A 91 19.98 -22.87 -17.18
CA LEU A 91 20.48 -21.75 -17.98
C LEU A 91 19.36 -20.75 -18.31
N TYR A 92 18.16 -21.25 -18.63
CA TYR A 92 16.99 -20.41 -18.87
C TYR A 92 16.60 -19.60 -17.64
N ILE A 93 16.56 -20.23 -16.46
CA ILE A 93 16.22 -19.57 -15.19
C ILE A 93 17.28 -18.52 -14.85
N SER A 94 18.56 -18.87 -14.98
CA SER A 94 19.66 -17.94 -14.71
C SER A 94 19.59 -16.69 -15.58
N LYS A 95 19.25 -16.85 -16.86
CA LYS A 95 19.16 -15.73 -17.82
C LYS A 95 17.88 -14.91 -17.64
N ASN A 96 16.72 -15.57 -17.63
CA ASN A 96 15.43 -14.87 -17.80
C ASN A 96 14.69 -14.61 -16.48
N ILE A 97 14.97 -15.39 -15.43
CA ILE A 97 14.33 -15.21 -14.12
C ILE A 97 15.27 -14.47 -13.16
N LEU A 98 16.54 -14.85 -13.14
CA LEU A 98 17.54 -14.23 -12.26
C LEU A 98 18.24 -13.02 -12.92
N GLY A 99 18.12 -12.80 -14.23
CA GLY A 99 18.65 -11.61 -14.91
C GLY A 99 20.16 -11.41 -14.74
N VAL A 100 20.96 -12.49 -14.79
CA VAL A 100 22.43 -12.42 -14.69
C VAL A 100 23.04 -12.37 -16.08
N GLU A 101 23.62 -11.23 -16.48
CA GLU A 101 24.08 -10.97 -17.86
C GLU A 101 25.57 -11.28 -18.13
N THR A 102 26.41 -11.52 -17.11
CA THR A 102 27.83 -11.88 -17.29
C THR A 102 28.09 -13.32 -16.87
N ASP A 103 28.87 -14.05 -17.69
CA ASP A 103 29.19 -15.50 -17.63
C ASP A 103 28.08 -16.35 -17.01
N ILE A 104 27.19 -16.88 -17.86
CA ILE A 104 25.99 -17.64 -17.47
C ILE A 104 26.32 -18.66 -16.37
N ASP A 105 26.02 -18.29 -15.13
CA ASP A 105 26.34 -19.08 -13.95
C ASP A 105 25.26 -20.17 -13.82
N GLU A 106 25.38 -21.23 -14.65
CA GLU A 106 24.51 -22.41 -14.69
C GLU A 106 24.18 -22.92 -13.27
N MET A 107 25.15 -22.78 -12.37
CA MET A 107 25.04 -23.05 -10.95
C MET A 107 23.84 -22.35 -10.29
N LEU A 108 23.60 -21.06 -10.51
CA LEU A 108 22.49 -20.32 -9.89
C LEU A 108 21.13 -20.87 -10.34
N GLY A 109 21.02 -21.24 -11.62
CA GLY A 109 19.84 -21.92 -12.14
C GLY A 109 19.60 -23.29 -11.50
N HIS A 110 20.66 -24.07 -11.27
CA HIS A 110 20.54 -25.36 -10.57
C HIS A 110 20.20 -25.21 -9.10
N ILE A 111 20.73 -24.17 -8.42
CA ILE A 111 20.39 -23.85 -7.03
C ILE A 111 18.90 -23.47 -6.93
N TYR A 112 18.40 -22.66 -7.86
CA TYR A 112 16.97 -22.37 -7.96
C TYR A 112 16.13 -23.63 -8.15
N LEU A 113 16.50 -24.48 -9.12
CA LEU A 113 15.77 -25.72 -9.39
C LEU A 113 15.82 -26.67 -8.20
N PHE A 114 16.96 -26.76 -7.51
CA PHE A 114 17.09 -27.51 -6.28
C PHE A 114 16.11 -27.01 -5.22
N LEU A 115 16.08 -25.70 -4.97
CA LEU A 115 15.15 -25.12 -4.00
C LEU A 115 13.69 -25.41 -4.38
N LYS A 116 13.33 -25.23 -5.67
CA LYS A 116 12.00 -25.56 -6.20
C LYS A 116 11.64 -27.03 -5.94
N ASP A 117 12.54 -27.95 -6.28
CA ASP A 117 12.32 -29.38 -6.11
C ASP A 117 12.12 -29.75 -4.63
N GLN A 118 12.90 -29.14 -3.72
CA GLN A 118 12.78 -29.39 -2.28
C GLN A 118 11.45 -28.90 -1.72
N LEU A 119 10.97 -27.72 -2.14
CA LEU A 119 9.66 -27.20 -1.73
C LEU A 119 8.48 -28.02 -2.27
N GLN A 120 8.69 -28.80 -3.34
CA GLN A 120 7.67 -29.68 -3.92
C GLN A 120 7.60 -31.07 -3.24
N LEU A 121 8.54 -31.42 -2.36
CA LEU A 121 8.49 -32.68 -1.60
C LEU A 121 7.35 -32.67 -0.59
N SER A 122 6.73 -33.84 -0.39
CA SER A 122 5.68 -34.05 0.64
C SER A 122 6.18 -33.83 2.06
N THR A 123 7.48 -34.00 2.30
CA THR A 123 8.18 -33.68 3.55
C THR A 123 9.37 -32.80 3.22
N THR A 124 9.15 -31.49 3.28
CA THR A 124 10.16 -30.48 2.96
C THR A 124 11.17 -30.37 4.11
N PRO A 125 12.49 -30.38 3.84
CA PRO A 125 13.50 -30.08 4.86
C PRO A 125 13.29 -28.68 5.44
N ALA A 126 13.70 -28.47 6.70
CA ALA A 126 13.61 -27.16 7.34
C ALA A 126 14.28 -26.08 6.46
N SER A 127 13.59 -24.98 6.23
CA SER A 127 14.04 -24.01 5.21
C SER A 127 15.35 -23.31 5.56
N GLY A 128 15.73 -23.26 6.84
CA GLY A 128 17.07 -22.84 7.28
C GLY A 128 18.18 -23.78 6.80
N VAL A 129 17.93 -25.10 6.76
CA VAL A 129 18.88 -26.08 6.21
C VAL A 129 18.98 -25.92 4.69
N LEU A 130 17.86 -25.68 4.01
CA LEU A 130 17.85 -25.38 2.58
C LEU A 130 18.66 -24.12 2.29
N HIS A 131 18.43 -23.05 3.04
CA HIS A 131 19.17 -21.79 2.92
C HIS A 131 20.67 -21.99 3.12
N GLY A 132 21.08 -22.68 4.20
CA GLY A 132 22.49 -22.97 4.47
C GLY A 132 23.16 -23.83 3.39
N THR A 133 22.45 -24.82 2.84
CA THR A 133 22.96 -25.67 1.75
C THR A 133 23.27 -24.85 0.49
N MET A 134 22.43 -23.85 0.17
CA MET A 134 22.66 -22.98 -0.98
C MET A 134 23.83 -22.02 -0.75
N ILE A 135 23.97 -21.49 0.48
CA ILE A 135 25.10 -20.68 0.89
C ILE A 135 26.42 -21.46 0.78
N ASP A 136 26.46 -22.67 1.35
CA ASP A 136 27.63 -23.56 1.29
C ASP A 136 28.03 -23.84 -0.17
N GLN A 137 27.05 -24.09 -1.03
CA GLN A 137 27.29 -24.36 -2.45
C GLN A 137 27.96 -23.19 -3.18
N LEU A 138 27.58 -21.94 -2.87
CA LEU A 138 28.18 -20.76 -3.49
C LEU A 138 29.57 -20.46 -2.94
N ILE A 139 29.78 -20.67 -1.63
CA ILE A 139 31.09 -20.48 -0.99
C ILE A 139 32.11 -21.49 -1.53
N VAL A 140 31.71 -22.78 -1.67
CA VAL A 140 32.57 -23.82 -2.26
C VAL A 140 32.96 -23.49 -3.70
N SER A 141 32.07 -22.83 -4.44
CA SER A 141 32.33 -22.36 -5.80
C SER A 141 33.11 -21.04 -5.87
N GLY A 142 33.64 -20.56 -4.75
CA GLY A 142 34.55 -19.41 -4.68
C GLY A 142 33.88 -18.04 -4.49
N LYS A 143 32.56 -17.97 -4.22
CA LYS A 143 31.89 -16.71 -3.87
C LYS A 143 32.21 -16.29 -2.44
N SER A 144 32.23 -14.99 -2.16
CA SER A 144 32.33 -14.49 -0.79
C SER A 144 31.06 -14.81 0.02
N LYS A 145 31.11 -14.66 1.34
CA LYS A 145 29.92 -14.85 2.20
C LYS A 145 28.82 -13.85 1.87
N GLU A 146 29.23 -12.63 1.54
CA GLU A 146 28.36 -11.52 1.19
C GLU A 146 27.68 -11.73 -0.17
N GLU A 147 28.46 -12.15 -1.18
CA GLU A 147 27.92 -12.50 -2.50
C GLU A 147 26.99 -13.72 -2.43
N ALA A 148 27.33 -14.72 -1.63
CA ALA A 148 26.50 -15.90 -1.43
C ALA A 148 25.14 -15.54 -0.81
N ASP A 149 25.13 -14.70 0.23
CA ASP A 149 23.90 -14.20 0.86
C ASP A 149 23.02 -13.43 -0.12
N GLU A 150 23.59 -12.52 -0.90
CA GLU A 150 22.86 -11.73 -1.90
C GLU A 150 22.24 -12.62 -2.99
N LEU A 151 23.02 -13.55 -3.54
CA LEU A 151 22.56 -14.46 -4.60
C LEU A 151 21.51 -15.44 -4.10
N VAL A 152 21.67 -16.02 -2.91
CA VAL A 152 20.66 -16.91 -2.31
C VAL A 152 19.39 -16.14 -1.97
N THR A 153 19.50 -14.89 -1.48
CA THR A 153 18.34 -14.00 -1.28
C THR A 153 17.58 -13.80 -2.59
N LYS A 154 18.30 -13.48 -3.68
CA LYS A 154 17.72 -13.27 -5.00
C LYS A 154 17.01 -14.52 -5.52
N ILE A 155 17.61 -15.70 -5.34
CA ILE A 155 17.01 -16.99 -5.73
C ILE A 155 15.71 -17.26 -4.95
N TRP A 156 15.72 -17.04 -3.64
CA TRP A 156 14.52 -17.20 -2.81
C TRP A 156 13.38 -16.29 -3.27
N LEU A 157 13.66 -15.00 -3.47
CA LEU A 157 12.64 -14.03 -3.91
C LEU A 157 12.08 -14.40 -5.28
N ALA A 158 12.97 -14.69 -6.24
CA ALA A 158 12.58 -15.10 -7.58
C ALA A 158 11.72 -16.38 -7.56
N LEU A 159 12.05 -17.37 -6.72
CA LEU A 159 11.26 -18.59 -6.61
C LEU A 159 9.88 -18.31 -6.01
N LEU A 160 9.82 -17.50 -4.95
CA LEU A 160 8.55 -17.13 -4.32
C LEU A 160 7.64 -16.34 -5.28
N ASP A 161 8.20 -15.50 -6.14
CA ASP A 161 7.43 -14.79 -7.18
C ASP A 161 6.90 -15.71 -8.28
N ASN A 162 7.56 -16.85 -8.54
CA ASN A 162 7.25 -17.74 -9.67
C ASN A 162 6.67 -19.10 -9.25
N ILE A 163 6.45 -19.35 -7.97
CA ILE A 163 5.85 -20.62 -7.50
C ILE A 163 4.34 -20.60 -7.71
N GLU A 164 3.80 -21.71 -8.22
CA GLU A 164 2.36 -21.87 -8.47
C GLU A 164 1.55 -21.84 -7.17
N ASP A 165 0.37 -21.22 -7.24
CA ASP A 165 -0.52 -21.07 -6.10
C ASP A 165 -1.39 -22.31 -5.90
N THR A 166 -0.79 -23.33 -5.28
CA THR A 166 -1.45 -24.60 -4.96
C THR A 166 -1.70 -24.75 -3.45
N LYS A 167 -2.63 -25.63 -3.06
CA LYS A 167 -2.85 -25.98 -1.65
C LYS A 167 -1.59 -26.55 -0.98
N HIS A 168 -0.75 -27.27 -1.75
CA HIS A 168 0.55 -27.74 -1.26
C HIS A 168 1.50 -26.57 -0.98
N THR A 169 1.60 -25.61 -1.90
CA THR A 169 2.40 -24.38 -1.74
C THR A 169 2.00 -23.62 -0.48
N PHE A 170 0.70 -23.46 -0.23
CA PHE A 170 0.19 -22.85 1.00
C PHE A 170 0.71 -23.53 2.27
N LEU A 171 0.61 -24.86 2.36
CA LEU A 171 1.05 -25.63 3.53
C LEU A 171 2.57 -25.49 3.77
N VAL A 172 3.35 -25.53 2.69
CA VAL A 172 4.80 -25.35 2.75
C VAL A 172 5.16 -23.94 3.23
N LEU A 173 4.56 -22.89 2.67
CA LEU A 173 4.83 -21.51 3.10
C LEU A 173 4.38 -21.25 4.54
N LYS A 174 3.25 -21.81 4.97
CA LYS A 174 2.77 -21.75 6.36
C LYS A 174 3.79 -22.38 7.32
N SER A 175 4.33 -23.55 6.97
CA SER A 175 5.40 -24.19 7.75
C SER A 175 6.65 -23.30 7.83
N ILE A 176 7.11 -22.76 6.69
CA ILE A 176 8.28 -21.87 6.61
C ILE A 176 8.11 -20.61 7.48
N ALA A 177 6.90 -20.04 7.53
CA ALA A 177 6.58 -18.88 8.36
C ALA A 177 6.64 -19.20 9.86
N GLN A 178 6.18 -20.40 10.24
CA GLN A 178 6.14 -20.89 11.61
C GLN A 178 7.49 -21.37 12.14
N GLU A 179 8.44 -21.71 11.25
CA GLU A 179 9.79 -22.11 11.63
C GLU A 179 10.50 -21.02 12.47
N TYR A 180 11.11 -21.46 13.58
CA TYR A 180 11.91 -20.60 14.46
C TYR A 180 13.32 -20.41 13.90
N ASP A 181 13.71 -19.17 13.58
CA ASP A 181 15.05 -18.81 13.11
C ASP A 181 16.05 -18.64 14.28
N GLY A 182 16.16 -19.66 15.13
CA GLY A 182 17.06 -19.65 16.27
C GLY A 182 18.55 -19.69 15.86
N PHE A 183 19.27 -18.59 16.12
CA PHE A 183 20.75 -18.51 16.26
C PHE A 183 21.62 -19.14 15.15
N LEU A 184 21.25 -19.01 13.87
CA LEU A 184 22.22 -19.24 12.78
C LEU A 184 23.04 -17.94 12.56
N PRO A 185 24.38 -17.99 12.57
CA PRO A 185 25.20 -16.82 12.28
C PRO A 185 25.09 -16.43 10.82
N TYR A 186 25.29 -15.15 10.51
CA TYR A 186 25.45 -14.68 9.14
C TYR A 186 26.55 -15.47 8.40
N PRO A 187 26.36 -15.90 7.14
CA PRO A 187 25.20 -15.70 6.25
C PRO A 187 24.15 -16.84 6.26
N TYR A 188 24.17 -17.74 7.25
CA TYR A 188 23.28 -18.91 7.28
C TYR A 188 21.87 -18.60 7.83
N SER A 189 21.67 -17.41 8.39
CA SER A 189 20.36 -16.92 8.80
C SER A 189 19.55 -16.44 7.60
N ARG A 190 18.30 -16.94 7.45
CA ARG A 190 17.41 -16.48 6.37
C ARG A 190 17.22 -14.95 6.40
N PRO A 191 17.49 -14.24 5.29
CA PRO A 191 17.31 -12.80 5.19
C PRO A 191 15.88 -12.38 5.50
N ILE A 192 15.74 -11.24 6.18
CA ILE A 192 14.44 -10.67 6.55
C ILE A 192 13.53 -10.45 5.33
N LYS A 193 14.12 -10.07 4.17
CA LYS A 193 13.38 -9.87 2.91
C LYS A 193 12.69 -11.15 2.42
N VAL A 194 13.34 -12.30 2.54
CA VAL A 194 12.77 -13.59 2.16
C VAL A 194 11.62 -13.96 3.09
N GLN A 195 11.81 -13.77 4.40
CA GLN A 195 10.76 -14.03 5.39
C GLN A 195 9.52 -13.14 5.13
N TRP A 196 9.73 -11.87 4.78
CA TRP A 196 8.64 -10.96 4.44
C TRP A 196 7.85 -11.44 3.22
N LYS A 197 8.55 -11.87 2.17
CA LYS A 197 7.91 -12.34 0.95
C LYS A 197 7.04 -13.58 1.16
N VAL A 198 7.43 -14.47 2.10
CA VAL A 198 6.61 -15.61 2.52
C VAL A 198 5.31 -15.15 3.19
N PHE A 199 5.37 -14.18 4.12
CA PHE A 199 4.17 -13.62 4.73
C PHE A 199 3.29 -12.87 3.73
N GLU A 200 3.89 -12.13 2.79
CA GLU A 200 3.17 -11.46 1.70
C GLU A 200 2.35 -12.45 0.87
N LYS A 201 2.98 -13.52 0.36
CA LYS A 201 2.28 -14.60 -0.36
C LYS A 201 1.14 -15.22 0.47
N LEU A 202 1.38 -15.51 1.75
CA LEU A 202 0.36 -16.09 2.63
C LEU A 202 -0.86 -15.17 2.84
N PHE A 203 -0.65 -13.86 2.95
CA PHE A 203 -1.71 -12.90 3.24
C PHE A 203 -2.36 -12.27 2.00
N VAL A 204 -1.70 -12.33 0.85
CA VAL A 204 -2.20 -11.81 -0.43
C VAL A 204 -2.77 -12.95 -1.27
N ASP A 205 -1.94 -13.91 -1.64
CA ASP A 205 -2.28 -14.93 -2.65
C ASP A 205 -3.07 -16.10 -2.04
N PHE A 206 -2.78 -16.47 -0.79
CA PHE A 206 -3.45 -17.58 -0.10
C PHE A 206 -4.44 -17.16 0.98
N ARG A 207 -4.86 -15.89 0.99
CA ARG A 207 -5.78 -15.34 2.00
C ARG A 207 -7.03 -16.18 2.16
N ASP A 208 -7.60 -16.63 1.05
CA ASP A 208 -8.86 -17.35 1.04
C ASP A 208 -8.72 -18.74 1.66
N LEU A 209 -7.51 -19.31 1.80
CA LEU A 209 -7.28 -20.58 2.48
C LEU A 209 -7.14 -20.44 4.01
N LEU A 210 -7.03 -19.22 4.53
CA LEU A 210 -6.96 -18.90 5.96
C LEU A 210 -8.37 -18.68 6.54
N PHE A 211 -9.23 -19.69 6.45
CA PHE A 211 -10.63 -19.62 6.88
C PHE A 211 -10.84 -19.56 8.40
N ASP A 212 -9.86 -20.02 9.19
CA ASP A 212 -9.92 -19.99 10.65
C ASP A 212 -9.26 -18.71 11.18
N HIS A 213 -10.06 -17.86 11.84
CA HIS A 213 -9.62 -16.60 12.43
C HIS A 213 -8.49 -16.80 13.45
N SER A 214 -8.41 -17.97 14.11
CA SER A 214 -7.33 -18.28 15.05
C SER A 214 -5.98 -18.49 14.34
N GLU A 215 -5.95 -19.26 13.25
CA GLU A 215 -4.73 -19.50 12.48
C GLU A 215 -4.19 -18.23 11.81
N TYR A 216 -5.08 -17.36 11.33
CA TYR A 216 -4.72 -16.06 10.79
C TYR A 216 -4.09 -15.16 11.87
N CYS A 217 -4.68 -15.12 13.07
CA CYS A 217 -4.14 -14.37 14.21
C CYS A 217 -2.79 -14.91 14.69
N ASP A 218 -2.60 -16.23 14.68
CA ASP A 218 -1.34 -16.88 15.05
C ASP A 218 -0.21 -16.51 14.08
N LEU A 219 -0.46 -16.54 12.78
CA LEU A 219 0.52 -16.12 11.76
C LEU A 219 0.88 -14.63 11.90
N ILE A 220 -0.09 -13.77 12.21
CA ILE A 220 0.16 -12.36 12.55
C ILE A 220 1.01 -12.24 13.83
N GLY A 221 0.70 -13.03 14.84
CA GLY A 221 1.46 -13.09 16.10
C GLY A 221 2.92 -13.48 15.86
N ILE A 222 3.15 -14.47 14.99
CA ILE A 222 4.49 -14.93 14.61
C ILE A 222 5.24 -13.83 13.82
N ALA A 223 4.59 -13.20 12.84
CA ALA A 223 5.17 -12.07 12.11
C ALA A 223 5.57 -10.91 13.04
N LYS A 224 4.74 -10.60 14.04
CA LYS A 224 5.04 -9.58 15.07
C LYS A 224 6.20 -10.01 15.99
N LYS A 225 6.25 -11.28 16.41
CA LYS A 225 7.29 -11.82 17.32
C LYS A 225 8.68 -11.84 16.68
N LYS A 226 8.78 -12.03 15.37
CA LYS A 226 10.06 -12.00 14.61
C LYS A 226 10.70 -10.59 14.47
N LYS A 227 10.21 -9.57 15.21
CA LYS A 227 10.75 -8.20 15.34
C LYS A 227 11.21 -7.55 14.02
N LEU A 228 10.26 -6.99 13.29
CA LEU A 228 10.47 -5.79 12.47
C LEU A 228 10.90 -4.62 13.38
N ALA A 229 12.19 -4.28 13.41
CA ALA A 229 12.66 -3.02 13.97
C ALA A 229 14.00 -2.58 13.34
N THR A 230 13.95 -1.97 12.14
CA THR A 230 14.88 -0.89 11.73
C THR A 230 14.38 -0.19 10.46
N ASN A 231 13.45 0.76 10.63
CA ASN A 231 13.48 2.01 9.87
C ASN A 231 12.86 3.13 10.74
N PRO A 232 13.67 4.04 11.31
CA PRO A 232 13.20 5.09 12.23
C PRO A 232 12.22 6.10 11.62
N ASN A 233 12.05 6.11 10.29
CA ASN A 233 11.13 7.02 9.59
C ASN A 233 9.72 6.46 9.34
N PHE A 234 9.49 5.18 9.64
CA PHE A 234 8.22 4.49 9.37
C PHE A 234 7.16 4.72 10.49
N PHE A 235 7.57 4.68 11.76
CA PHE A 235 6.67 4.94 12.90
C PHE A 235 6.35 6.41 13.14
N LYS A 236 7.20 7.34 12.65
CA LYS A 236 6.93 8.79 12.72
C LYS A 236 5.82 9.25 11.77
N LYS A 237 5.60 8.56 10.63
CA LYS A 237 4.54 8.89 9.68
C LYS A 237 3.18 8.24 10.03
N MET A 238 3.19 7.09 10.71
CA MET A 238 1.99 6.33 11.12
C MET A 238 1.20 6.98 12.28
N ILE A 239 1.83 7.84 13.08
CA ILE A 239 1.29 8.38 14.34
C ILE A 239 0.64 9.78 14.17
N THR A 240 0.84 10.42 13.02
CA THR A 240 0.51 11.85 12.78
C THR A 240 -0.87 12.06 12.20
N PHE A 241 -1.47 11.05 11.55
CA PHE A 241 -2.76 11.19 10.86
C PHE A 241 -3.94 10.43 11.50
N LEU A 242 -3.69 9.60 12.52
CA LEU A 242 -4.77 8.84 13.20
C LEU A 242 -5.59 9.64 14.21
N ALA A 243 -5.27 10.91 14.40
CA ALA A 243 -6.04 11.81 15.26
C ALA A 243 -6.75 12.90 14.45
N LEU A 244 -7.02 12.58 13.18
CA LEU A 244 -7.36 13.51 12.12
C LEU A 244 -8.78 13.29 11.59
N PHE A 245 -9.66 12.66 12.35
CA PHE A 245 -11.00 12.35 11.85
C PHE A 245 -12.16 12.70 12.75
N VAL A 246 -11.92 13.32 13.90
CA VAL A 246 -12.97 13.92 14.71
C VAL A 246 -12.31 15.08 15.42
N LEU A 247 -12.90 16.26 15.39
CA LEU A 247 -13.12 17.12 16.56
C LEU A 247 -12.94 18.64 16.25
N SER A 248 -13.95 19.44 15.82
CA SER A 248 -14.21 20.83 16.28
C SER A 248 -15.27 21.73 15.56
N ILE A 249 -15.85 22.72 16.27
CA ILE A 249 -17.00 23.65 16.06
C ILE A 249 -16.54 25.17 16.08
N SER A 250 -17.20 26.25 15.56
CA SER A 250 -18.36 27.16 15.98
C SER A 250 -18.66 28.22 14.90
N PRO A 251 -19.87 28.85 14.81
CA PRO A 251 -20.28 29.64 13.65
C PRO A 251 -19.79 31.09 13.75
N SER A 252 -18.93 31.48 12.82
CA SER A 252 -19.01 32.83 12.27
C SER A 252 -19.39 32.69 10.81
N LEU A 253 -20.50 33.32 10.44
CA LEU A 253 -20.94 33.49 9.06
C LEU A 253 -19.94 34.43 8.37
N ALA A 254 -18.75 33.91 8.09
CA ALA A 254 -17.75 34.54 7.26
C ALA A 254 -17.43 33.54 6.17
N GLN A 255 -18.21 33.66 5.09
CA GLN A 255 -17.92 33.10 3.78
C GLN A 255 -16.40 33.23 3.53
N ALA A 256 -15.68 32.11 3.59
CA ALA A 256 -14.23 32.11 3.41
C ALA A 256 -13.93 32.60 1.99
N LYS A 257 -13.28 33.76 1.90
CA LYS A 257 -12.94 34.47 0.66
C LYS A 257 -11.72 33.88 -0.07
N ASP A 258 -11.33 32.63 0.24
CA ASP A 258 -10.23 31.93 -0.44
C ASP A 258 -10.60 30.42 -0.49
N GLY A 259 -11.20 29.97 -1.58
CA GLY A 259 -11.82 28.63 -1.69
C GLY A 259 -10.79 27.52 -1.88
N GLY A 260 -10.97 26.37 -1.22
CA GLY A 260 -10.20 25.16 -1.53
C GLY A 260 -10.82 24.37 -2.68
N HIS A 261 -10.01 23.74 -3.52
CA HIS A 261 -10.47 22.93 -4.66
C HIS A 261 -10.60 21.44 -4.34
N VAL A 262 -10.19 21.04 -3.13
CA VAL A 262 -10.44 19.72 -2.57
C VAL A 262 -11.14 19.91 -1.23
N SER A 263 -12.19 19.15 -0.96
CA SER A 263 -12.80 19.11 0.37
C SER A 263 -12.84 17.69 0.93
N LEU A 264 -12.64 17.58 2.23
CA LEU A 264 -12.71 16.34 2.98
C LEU A 264 -13.86 16.44 3.97
N LEU A 265 -14.89 15.62 3.77
CA LEU A 265 -16.05 15.51 4.63
C LEU A 265 -16.01 14.22 5.44
N VAL A 266 -16.19 14.34 6.75
CA VAL A 266 -16.33 13.25 7.70
C VAL A 266 -17.76 13.18 8.17
N SER A 267 -18.45 12.08 7.91
CA SER A 267 -19.82 11.88 8.38
C SER A 267 -19.88 11.40 9.84
N GLU A 268 -21.08 11.37 10.41
CA GLU A 268 -21.34 10.85 11.77
C GLU A 268 -20.70 9.49 12.01
N THR A 269 -20.86 8.57 11.07
CA THR A 269 -20.29 7.22 11.16
C THR A 269 -18.76 7.24 11.11
N GLY A 270 -18.17 8.15 10.33
CA GLY A 270 -16.74 8.38 10.35
C GLY A 270 -16.26 8.98 11.67
N LEU A 271 -17.06 9.86 12.27
CA LEU A 271 -16.76 10.45 13.56
C LEU A 271 -16.81 9.40 14.69
N ASP A 272 -17.82 8.52 14.68
CA ASP A 272 -17.93 7.44 15.66
C ASP A 272 -16.75 6.47 15.58
N LEU A 273 -16.31 6.12 14.37
CA LEU A 273 -15.13 5.27 14.17
C LEU A 273 -13.88 5.89 14.80
N ALA A 274 -13.64 7.18 14.55
CA ALA A 274 -12.46 7.85 15.07
C ALA A 274 -12.56 8.14 16.58
N LYS A 275 -13.76 8.34 17.14
CA LYS A 275 -13.99 8.36 18.60
C LYS A 275 -13.47 7.06 19.24
N ASP A 276 -13.91 5.92 18.74
CA ASP A 276 -13.56 4.61 19.32
C ASP A 276 -12.05 4.36 19.23
N PHE A 277 -11.45 4.72 18.10
CA PHE A 277 -10.01 4.66 17.94
C PHE A 277 -9.26 5.55 18.94
N LEU A 278 -9.67 6.81 19.09
CA LEU A 278 -9.01 7.75 19.99
C LEU A 278 -9.10 7.31 21.44
N ILE A 279 -10.27 6.81 21.88
CA ILE A 279 -10.46 6.26 23.23
C ILE A 279 -9.48 5.10 23.46
N HIS A 280 -9.46 4.12 22.55
CA HIS A 280 -8.55 2.99 22.65
C HIS A 280 -7.07 3.42 22.67
N LYS A 281 -6.70 4.41 21.84
CA LYS A 281 -5.33 4.92 21.75
C LYS A 281 -4.92 5.66 23.02
N VAL A 282 -5.79 6.48 23.58
CA VAL A 282 -5.52 7.20 24.83
C VAL A 282 -5.32 6.20 25.96
N ILE A 283 -6.21 5.21 26.11
CA ILE A 283 -6.11 4.18 27.17
C ILE A 283 -4.79 3.39 27.02
N SER A 284 -4.55 2.81 25.84
CA SER A 284 -3.37 1.95 25.59
C SER A 284 -2.02 2.67 25.69
N THR A 285 -1.96 3.99 25.50
CA THR A 285 -0.72 4.78 25.56
C THR A 285 -0.56 5.60 26.83
N THR A 286 -1.50 5.47 27.77
CA THR A 286 -1.51 6.25 29.02
C THR A 286 -1.45 5.35 30.24
N LEU A 287 -1.95 4.11 30.16
CA LEU A 287 -1.89 3.19 31.28
C LEU A 287 -0.54 2.45 31.36
N PRO A 288 -0.01 2.23 32.58
CA PRO A 288 -0.55 2.68 33.86
C PRO A 288 -0.36 4.19 34.10
N LEU A 289 -1.41 4.86 34.60
CA LEU A 289 -1.40 6.29 34.88
C LEU A 289 -1.09 6.54 36.36
N GLN A 290 0.02 7.24 36.62
CA GLN A 290 0.46 7.61 37.96
C GLN A 290 -0.34 8.80 38.50
N LEU A 291 -0.85 8.68 39.73
CA LEU A 291 -1.53 9.74 40.47
C LEU A 291 -0.56 10.31 41.53
N PRO A 292 -0.74 11.58 41.94
CA PRO A 292 0.04 12.19 43.01
C PRO A 292 -0.25 11.54 44.36
N GLU A 293 0.76 11.52 45.23
CA GLU A 293 0.65 10.99 46.59
C GLU A 293 -0.30 11.83 47.45
N ILE A 294 -0.96 11.19 48.41
CA ILE A 294 -1.96 11.82 49.26
C ILE A 294 -1.58 11.59 50.73
N GLU A 295 -1.28 12.67 51.45
CA GLU A 295 -1.05 12.62 52.90
C GLU A 295 -2.18 13.32 53.65
N LYS A 296 -2.59 12.74 54.78
CA LYS A 296 -3.62 13.33 55.64
C LYS A 296 -3.39 13.02 57.11
N LYS A 297 -3.71 14.00 57.97
CA LYS A 297 -3.80 13.80 59.42
C LYS A 297 -5.26 13.57 59.79
N VAL A 298 -5.57 12.38 60.28
CA VAL A 298 -6.93 11.96 60.65
C VAL A 298 -7.03 11.86 62.16
N LYS A 299 -8.08 12.42 62.75
CA LYS A 299 -8.38 12.25 64.17
C LYS A 299 -9.32 11.06 64.33
N ILE A 300 -8.82 9.97 64.87
CA ILE A 300 -9.61 8.76 65.10
C ILE A 300 -10.12 8.79 66.55
N PRO A 301 -11.42 8.56 66.80
CA PRO A 301 -11.96 8.42 68.15
C PRO A 301 -11.14 7.40 68.95
N LEU A 302 -10.86 7.68 70.23
CA LEU A 302 -10.10 6.83 71.16
C LEU A 302 -8.58 6.69 70.89
N ILE A 303 -8.09 6.95 69.67
CA ILE A 303 -6.66 6.79 69.30
C ILE A 303 -5.93 8.13 69.18
N GLY A 304 -6.60 9.20 68.71
CA GLY A 304 -5.99 10.52 68.55
C GLY A 304 -5.60 10.83 67.09
N LYS A 305 -4.60 11.71 66.88
CA LYS A 305 -4.18 12.13 65.53
C LYS A 305 -3.23 11.08 64.92
N VAL A 306 -3.63 10.48 63.80
CA VAL A 306 -2.84 9.53 63.02
C VAL A 306 -2.42 10.19 61.72
N GLN A 307 -1.15 10.05 61.34
CA GLN A 307 -0.68 10.45 60.01
C GLN A 307 -0.86 9.25 59.08
N MET A 308 -1.57 9.46 57.98
CA MET A 308 -1.86 8.45 56.98
C MET A 308 -1.36 8.94 55.61
N GLY A 309 -0.80 8.03 54.82
CA GLY A 309 -0.27 8.31 53.50
C GLY A 309 -0.72 7.28 52.48
N LEU A 310 -1.05 7.75 51.27
CA LEU A 310 -1.28 6.94 50.07
C LEU A 310 -0.19 7.26 49.06
N THR A 311 0.57 6.25 48.68
CA THR A 311 1.70 6.35 47.75
C THR A 311 1.52 5.37 46.60
N ASN A 312 2.36 5.49 45.56
CA ASN A 312 2.36 4.56 44.41
C ASN A 312 0.96 4.37 43.75
N ILE A 313 0.14 5.43 43.77
CA ILE A 313 -1.25 5.38 43.30
C ILE A 313 -1.25 5.29 41.77
N LYS A 314 -1.82 4.22 41.21
CA LYS A 314 -1.79 3.92 39.78
C LYS A 314 -3.14 3.45 39.28
N ILE A 315 -3.69 4.12 38.25
CA ILE A 315 -4.75 3.52 37.43
C ILE A 315 -4.08 2.56 36.46
N TYR A 316 -4.45 1.28 36.48
CA TYR A 316 -3.84 0.27 35.63
C TYR A 316 -4.82 -0.36 34.62
N ALA A 317 -6.13 -0.19 34.81
CA ALA A 317 -7.15 -0.59 33.86
C ALA A 317 -8.29 0.44 33.81
N VAL A 318 -8.85 0.63 32.61
CA VAL A 318 -10.04 1.47 32.36
C VAL A 318 -10.95 0.73 31.39
N ASP A 319 -12.22 0.59 31.75
CA ASP A 319 -13.28 -0.01 30.92
C ASP A 319 -14.30 1.07 30.53
N VAL A 320 -14.47 1.26 29.22
CA VAL A 320 -15.38 2.25 28.61
C VAL A 320 -16.43 1.50 27.81
N ARG A 321 -17.70 1.55 28.26
CA ARG A 321 -18.82 0.85 27.61
C ARG A 321 -19.73 1.76 26.79
N SER A 322 -19.80 3.03 27.17
CA SER A 322 -20.65 4.02 26.50
C SER A 322 -19.84 5.27 26.22
N SER A 323 -19.81 5.64 24.94
CA SER A 323 -19.15 6.85 24.46
C SER A 323 -19.90 7.42 23.27
N ARG A 324 -19.90 8.74 23.14
CA ARG A 324 -20.60 9.49 22.10
C ARG A 324 -19.74 10.64 21.60
N VAL A 325 -19.90 10.98 20.33
CA VAL A 325 -19.31 12.17 19.73
C VAL A 325 -20.42 13.03 19.15
N GLU A 326 -20.36 14.34 19.39
CA GLU A 326 -21.33 15.31 18.87
C GLU A 326 -20.60 16.51 18.26
N THR A 327 -21.07 16.93 17.09
CA THR A 327 -20.78 18.22 16.45
C THR A 327 -21.89 19.23 16.81
N GLY A 328 -21.67 20.54 16.66
CA GLY A 328 -22.59 21.55 17.21
C GLY A 328 -22.11 23.00 17.12
N GLY A 329 -22.36 23.81 18.17
CA GLY A 329 -22.07 25.27 18.25
C GLY A 329 -20.80 25.71 19.04
N ASP A 330 -20.17 24.87 19.88
CA ASP A 330 -18.95 25.18 20.70
C ASP A 330 -17.59 24.42 20.55
N GLY A 331 -17.49 23.10 20.32
CA GLY A 331 -16.21 22.40 20.01
C GLY A 331 -16.27 21.08 19.23
N ILE A 332 -15.92 19.92 19.70
CA ILE A 332 -16.61 18.69 19.26
C ILE A 332 -16.53 17.93 20.54
N VAL A 333 -17.66 17.38 20.92
CA VAL A 333 -17.86 16.95 22.27
C VAL A 333 -17.75 15.45 22.27
N LEU A 334 -16.62 14.95 22.77
CA LEU A 334 -16.46 13.56 23.11
C LEU A 334 -16.95 13.36 24.55
N SER A 335 -17.96 12.53 24.71
CA SER A 335 -18.52 12.18 26.01
C SER A 335 -18.35 10.70 26.28
N ILE A 336 -17.87 10.35 27.46
CA ILE A 336 -17.85 9.00 28.00
C ILE A 336 -18.76 9.00 29.22
N SER A 337 -19.59 7.96 29.33
CA SER A 337 -20.52 7.82 30.44
C SER A 337 -20.39 6.48 31.12
N GLY A 338 -20.29 6.49 32.45
CA GLY A 338 -20.33 5.29 33.26
C GLY A 338 -19.08 4.42 33.18
N ALA A 339 -17.92 4.96 32.80
CA ALA A 339 -16.68 4.19 32.74
C ALA A 339 -16.28 3.68 34.13
N THR A 340 -15.50 2.59 34.15
CA THR A 340 -14.91 2.05 35.40
C THR A 340 -13.40 2.01 35.28
N ALA A 341 -12.70 2.16 36.41
CA ALA A 341 -11.26 2.08 36.44
C ALA A 341 -10.78 1.30 37.66
N ASP A 342 -9.72 0.52 37.48
CA ASP A 342 -9.07 -0.18 38.56
C ASP A 342 -7.77 0.54 38.93
N VAL A 343 -7.64 0.82 40.23
CA VAL A 343 -6.56 1.59 40.83
C VAL A 343 -5.88 0.76 41.89
N SER A 344 -4.55 0.80 41.92
CA SER A 344 -3.73 0.20 42.98
C SER A 344 -3.01 1.33 43.71
N MET A 345 -2.85 1.18 45.03
CA MET A 345 -2.11 2.14 45.85
C MET A 345 -1.51 1.45 47.07
N ASP A 346 -0.43 2.03 47.59
CA ASP A 346 0.19 1.61 48.83
C ASP A 346 -0.29 2.54 49.95
N TRP A 347 -0.85 1.98 51.01
CA TRP A 347 -1.28 2.73 52.19
C TRP A 347 -0.25 2.57 53.31
N SER A 348 -0.11 3.62 54.12
CA SER A 348 0.67 3.57 55.35
C SER A 348 0.03 4.45 56.41
N TYR A 349 0.24 4.09 57.67
CA TYR A 349 -0.05 5.00 58.78
C TYR A 349 1.05 4.93 59.84
N ALA A 350 1.23 6.05 60.53
CA ALA A 350 2.11 6.15 61.69
C ALA A 350 1.39 6.89 62.82
N TYR A 351 1.42 6.30 64.00
CA TYR A 351 0.90 6.88 65.23
C TYR A 351 1.99 6.90 66.29
N LYS A 352 2.15 8.05 66.95
CA LYS A 352 3.13 8.26 68.01
C LYS A 352 2.42 8.75 69.27
N ALA A 353 2.42 7.94 70.32
CA ALA A 353 2.05 8.31 71.68
C ALA A 353 3.30 8.50 72.54
N SER A 354 3.13 9.04 73.76
CA SER A 354 4.25 9.38 74.65
C SER A 354 5.15 8.20 75.05
N PHE A 355 4.71 6.94 74.90
CA PHE A 355 5.46 5.75 75.33
C PHE A 355 5.46 4.57 74.33
N PHE A 356 4.83 4.68 73.14
CA PHE A 356 4.89 3.66 72.08
C PHE A 356 4.58 4.26 70.69
N HIS A 357 5.08 3.58 69.65
CA HIS A 357 4.91 3.94 68.24
C HIS A 357 4.30 2.75 67.48
N ILE A 358 3.23 2.99 66.73
CA ILE A 358 2.57 1.98 65.89
C ILE A 358 2.60 2.49 64.47
N ALA A 359 3.17 1.70 63.56
CA ALA A 359 3.12 1.95 62.13
C ALA A 359 2.80 0.67 61.40
N ASP A 360 2.06 0.80 60.31
CA ASP A 360 1.69 -0.30 59.44
C ASP A 360 1.58 0.20 57.99
N HIS A 361 1.65 -0.73 57.06
CA HIS A 361 1.60 -0.46 55.63
C HIS A 361 1.04 -1.66 54.86
N GLY A 362 0.52 -1.41 53.67
CA GLY A 362 0.05 -2.47 52.80
C GLY A 362 -0.43 -1.96 51.46
N VAL A 363 -1.07 -2.84 50.71
CA VAL A 363 -1.61 -2.54 49.38
C VAL A 363 -3.13 -2.47 49.45
N ALA A 364 -3.70 -1.47 48.79
CA ALA A 364 -5.12 -1.35 48.56
C ALA A 364 -5.43 -1.34 47.06
N SER A 365 -6.56 -1.96 46.70
CA SER A 365 -7.17 -1.86 45.39
C SER A 365 -8.42 -1.00 45.47
N VAL A 366 -8.61 -0.12 44.50
CA VAL A 366 -9.76 0.79 44.42
C VAL A 366 -10.45 0.60 43.09
N LYS A 367 -11.75 0.40 43.12
CA LYS A 367 -12.60 0.33 41.94
C LYS A 367 -13.39 1.61 41.78
N VAL A 368 -13.06 2.39 40.76
CA VAL A 368 -13.78 3.60 40.37
C VAL A 368 -15.03 3.20 39.59
N LYS A 369 -16.19 3.74 39.98
CA LYS A 369 -17.48 3.44 39.36
C LYS A 369 -18.17 4.72 38.90
N GLY A 370 -18.75 4.67 37.71
CA GLY A 370 -19.51 5.80 37.16
C GLY A 370 -18.61 7.00 36.88
N MET A 371 -17.51 6.78 36.15
CA MET A 371 -16.63 7.84 35.68
C MET A 371 -17.18 8.41 34.37
N ASP A 372 -17.65 9.65 34.43
CA ASP A 372 -18.14 10.42 33.29
C ASP A 372 -17.05 11.40 32.86
N LEU A 373 -16.78 11.47 31.56
CA LEU A 373 -15.79 12.38 31.00
C LEU A 373 -16.42 13.14 29.85
N ARG A 374 -16.35 14.47 29.89
CA ARG A 374 -16.75 15.35 28.80
C ARG A 374 -15.55 16.14 28.32
N THR A 375 -15.27 16.04 27.03
CA THR A 375 -14.09 16.62 26.42
C THR A 375 -14.48 17.40 25.17
N THR A 376 -14.08 18.66 25.09
CA THR A 376 -14.46 19.61 24.02
C THR A 376 -13.22 20.20 23.36
N VAL A 377 -13.18 20.20 22.02
CA VAL A 377 -12.04 20.69 21.22
C VAL A 377 -12.47 21.67 20.11
N SER A 378 -11.81 22.82 20.08
CA SER A 378 -11.71 23.84 19.01
C SER A 378 -10.71 23.61 17.87
N LEU A 379 -10.99 23.69 16.56
CA LEU A 379 -9.95 23.78 15.52
C LEU A 379 -10.14 25.06 14.73
N VAL A 380 -9.01 25.60 14.28
CA VAL A 380 -8.95 26.77 13.40
C VAL A 380 -7.94 26.51 12.30
N GLY A 381 -8.24 27.00 11.10
CA GLY A 381 -7.29 27.08 10.01
C GLY A 381 -6.43 28.33 10.19
N GLU A 382 -5.12 28.16 10.32
CA GLU A 382 -4.17 29.26 10.50
C GLU A 382 -2.93 29.00 9.64
N ASN A 383 -2.57 29.95 8.77
CA ASN A 383 -1.37 29.89 7.91
C ASN A 383 -1.24 28.60 7.08
N GLY A 384 -2.35 28.08 6.53
CA GLY A 384 -2.37 26.85 5.73
C GLY A 384 -2.22 25.55 6.55
N SER A 385 -2.31 25.62 7.88
CA SER A 385 -2.28 24.49 8.82
C SER A 385 -3.56 24.47 9.66
N LEU A 386 -3.85 23.31 10.27
CA LEU A 386 -4.88 23.18 11.31
C LEU A 386 -4.24 23.27 12.70
N LYS A 387 -4.93 23.92 13.63
CA LYS A 387 -4.49 24.10 15.02
C LYS A 387 -5.67 23.97 15.97
N ILE A 388 -5.41 23.46 17.18
CA ILE A 388 -6.43 23.43 18.24
C ILE A 388 -6.52 24.79 18.94
N ALA A 389 -7.64 25.48 18.76
CA ALA A 389 -7.93 26.80 19.33
C ALA A 389 -8.29 26.76 20.83
N SER A 390 -9.13 25.80 21.23
CA SER A 390 -9.59 25.65 22.63
C SER A 390 -9.67 24.18 23.03
N ARG A 391 -9.46 23.91 24.32
CA ARG A 391 -9.44 22.56 24.90
C ARG A 391 -10.08 22.61 26.28
N HIS A 392 -11.09 21.79 26.47
CA HIS A 392 -11.71 21.61 27.77
C HIS A 392 -11.91 20.12 28.02
N SER A 393 -11.65 19.68 29.25
CA SER A 393 -11.88 18.31 29.68
C SER A 393 -12.33 18.35 31.13
N ASP A 394 -13.49 17.78 31.42
CA ASP A 394 -14.05 17.65 32.76
C ASP A 394 -14.37 16.18 33.00
N CYS A 395 -13.88 15.67 34.13
CA CYS A 395 -14.10 14.30 34.58
C CYS A 395 -14.85 14.34 35.92
N LYS A 396 -15.86 13.49 36.05
CA LYS A 396 -16.64 13.30 37.28
C LYS A 396 -16.73 11.83 37.64
N VAL A 397 -16.50 11.50 38.90
CA VAL A 397 -16.56 10.14 39.43
C VAL A 397 -17.73 10.05 40.41
N LYS A 398 -18.67 9.14 40.15
CA LYS A 398 -19.84 8.94 41.01
C LYS A 398 -19.46 8.35 42.38
N SER A 399 -18.65 7.31 42.39
CA SER A 399 -18.18 6.67 43.64
C SER A 399 -16.95 5.79 43.42
N ILE A 400 -16.31 5.42 44.53
CA ILE A 400 -15.22 4.44 44.54
C ILE A 400 -15.51 3.33 45.55
N GLY A 401 -14.99 2.13 45.31
CA GLY A 401 -14.96 1.04 46.29
C GLY A 401 -13.52 0.72 46.65
N ILE A 402 -13.16 0.81 47.93
CA ILE A 402 -11.80 0.57 48.42
C ILE A 402 -11.74 -0.82 49.07
N HIS A 403 -10.81 -1.65 48.62
CA HIS A 403 -10.47 -2.95 49.20
C HIS A 403 -9.03 -2.91 49.71
N ILE A 404 -8.86 -3.09 51.02
CA ILE A 404 -7.54 -3.09 51.66
C ILE A 404 -7.16 -4.54 51.98
N ASN A 405 -5.97 -4.95 51.57
CA ASN A 405 -5.41 -6.26 51.92
C ASN A 405 -4.72 -6.14 53.29
N GLY A 406 -5.31 -6.70 54.36
CA GLY A 406 -4.74 -6.65 55.72
C GLY A 406 -5.76 -6.92 56.84
N GLY A 407 -5.31 -7.31 58.03
CA GLY A 407 -6.18 -7.83 59.12
C GLY A 407 -6.76 -6.80 60.11
N ALA A 408 -6.65 -5.49 59.85
CA ALA A 408 -7.08 -4.45 60.80
C ALA A 408 -8.47 -3.88 60.44
N SER A 409 -9.55 -4.53 60.91
CA SER A 409 -10.95 -4.15 60.60
C SER A 409 -11.34 -2.70 60.95
N TRP A 410 -10.66 -2.08 61.93
CA TRP A 410 -10.93 -0.69 62.34
C TRP A 410 -10.35 0.36 61.36
N LEU A 411 -9.41 -0.03 60.49
CA LEU A 411 -8.76 0.85 59.51
C LEU A 411 -9.66 1.18 58.31
N TYR A 412 -10.55 0.25 57.92
CA TYR A 412 -11.35 0.34 56.70
C TYR A 412 -12.25 1.57 56.65
N GLN A 413 -13.08 1.78 57.69
CA GLN A 413 -14.01 2.91 57.70
C GLN A 413 -13.26 4.24 57.82
N GLY A 414 -12.21 4.30 58.63
CA GLY A 414 -11.40 5.51 58.81
C GLY A 414 -10.65 5.93 57.54
N VAL A 415 -10.13 4.98 56.76
CA VAL A 415 -9.45 5.27 55.48
C VAL A 415 -10.46 5.66 54.41
N VAL A 416 -11.60 4.98 54.30
CA VAL A 416 -12.67 5.34 53.36
C VAL A 416 -13.16 6.77 53.66
N ASP A 417 -13.57 7.07 54.89
CA ASP A 417 -14.09 8.40 55.26
C ASP A 417 -13.04 9.50 55.10
N ALA A 418 -11.76 9.19 55.37
CA ALA A 418 -10.68 10.17 55.28
C ALA A 418 -10.24 10.47 53.84
N PHE A 419 -10.19 9.46 52.97
CA PHE A 419 -9.54 9.57 51.67
C PHE A 419 -10.48 9.53 50.48
N GLU A 420 -11.72 9.05 50.62
CA GLU A 420 -12.64 8.84 49.48
C GLU A 420 -12.78 10.08 48.60
N LYS A 421 -13.18 11.22 49.18
CA LYS A 421 -13.32 12.49 48.44
C LYS A 421 -12.01 12.93 47.79
N LYS A 422 -10.88 12.69 48.46
CA LYS A 422 -9.58 13.13 47.95
C LYS A 422 -9.12 12.24 46.80
N ILE A 423 -9.26 10.92 46.91
CA ILE A 423 -9.01 9.95 45.84
C ILE A 423 -9.88 10.28 44.62
N ILE A 424 -11.19 10.53 44.82
CA ILE A 424 -12.11 10.96 43.76
C ILE A 424 -11.58 12.20 43.06
N SER A 425 -11.32 13.30 43.79
CA SER A 425 -10.81 14.54 43.19
C SER A 425 -9.47 14.35 42.48
N THR A 426 -8.57 13.52 43.04
CA THR A 426 -7.27 13.25 42.44
C THR A 426 -7.40 12.44 41.15
N VAL A 427 -8.33 11.48 41.07
CA VAL A 427 -8.65 10.75 39.84
C VAL A 427 -9.23 11.70 38.80
N GLU A 428 -10.23 12.50 39.16
CA GLU A 428 -10.88 13.48 38.27
C GLU A 428 -9.86 14.46 37.66
N ASP A 429 -9.03 15.08 38.51
CA ASP A 429 -8.02 16.05 38.09
C ASP A 429 -6.94 15.40 37.23
N THR A 430 -6.44 14.22 37.63
CA THR A 430 -5.33 13.56 36.92
C THR A 430 -5.78 13.08 35.53
N VAL A 431 -6.97 12.52 35.41
CA VAL A 431 -7.54 12.09 34.13
C VAL A 431 -7.74 13.29 33.19
N SER A 432 -8.40 14.36 33.69
CA SER A 432 -8.67 15.57 32.92
C SER A 432 -7.37 16.21 32.41
N ASN A 433 -6.37 16.38 33.29
CA ASN A 433 -5.08 16.94 32.93
C ASN A 433 -4.32 16.07 31.93
N LYS A 434 -4.39 14.74 32.07
CA LYS A 434 -3.72 13.83 31.14
C LYS A 434 -4.34 13.89 29.74
N ILE A 435 -5.65 14.06 29.64
CA ILE A 435 -6.33 14.26 28.36
C ILE A 435 -5.89 15.59 27.72
N LEU A 436 -5.85 16.69 28.48
CA LEU A 436 -5.36 17.98 27.99
C LEU A 436 -3.90 17.89 27.50
N GLU A 437 -3.05 17.12 28.18
CA GLU A 437 -1.68 16.82 27.72
C GLU A 437 -1.66 16.07 26.39
N LYS A 438 -2.47 15.02 26.25
CA LYS A 438 -2.59 14.27 24.98
C LYS A 438 -3.10 15.14 23.83
N MET A 439 -4.00 16.09 24.11
CA MET A 439 -4.43 17.07 23.11
C MET A 439 -3.32 18.04 22.69
N ARG A 440 -2.37 18.39 23.57
CA ARG A 440 -1.17 19.14 23.15
C ARG A 440 -0.32 18.36 22.17
N SER A 441 -0.16 17.06 22.42
CA SER A 441 0.51 16.18 21.45
C SER A 441 -0.25 16.11 20.13
N LEU A 442 -1.59 16.15 20.16
CA LEU A 442 -2.41 16.19 18.96
C LEU A 442 -2.25 17.50 18.20
N ASP A 443 -2.35 18.64 18.87
CA ASP A 443 -2.18 19.95 18.24
C ASP A 443 -0.84 20.10 17.52
N ALA A 444 0.26 19.66 18.16
CA ALA A 444 1.57 19.64 17.53
C ALA A 444 1.60 18.79 16.24
N LYS A 445 0.83 17.70 16.19
CA LYS A 445 0.72 16.85 14.99
C LYS A 445 -0.09 17.51 13.88
N LEU A 446 -1.21 18.16 14.22
CA LEU A 446 -2.05 18.90 13.26
C LEU A 446 -1.28 20.05 12.61
N GLN A 447 -0.45 20.73 13.39
CA GLN A 447 0.41 21.80 12.86
C GLN A 447 1.58 21.24 12.01
N SER A 448 2.03 20.02 12.27
CA SER A 448 3.10 19.35 11.53
C SER A 448 2.66 18.72 10.20
N LEU A 449 1.38 18.85 9.83
CA LEU A 449 0.86 18.27 8.60
C LEU A 449 1.58 18.87 7.38
N PRO A 450 1.89 18.04 6.37
CA PRO A 450 2.57 18.51 5.18
C PRO A 450 1.66 19.53 4.45
N LYS A 451 2.22 20.69 4.15
CA LYS A 451 1.58 21.71 3.31
C LYS A 451 1.72 21.42 1.82
N GLU A 452 2.55 20.45 1.48
CA GLU A 452 2.86 20.06 0.11
C GLU A 452 3.03 18.54 0.04
N GLY A 453 2.43 17.93 -0.98
CA GLY A 453 2.59 16.52 -1.32
C GLY A 453 3.38 16.35 -2.61
N LYS A 454 4.61 15.85 -2.54
CA LYS A 454 5.41 15.56 -3.75
C LYS A 454 4.79 14.40 -4.52
N ILE A 455 4.57 14.61 -5.82
CA ILE A 455 4.08 13.57 -6.75
C ILE A 455 5.27 12.94 -7.48
N ASP A 456 6.15 13.77 -8.03
CA ASP A 456 7.42 13.36 -8.62
C ASP A 456 8.49 14.44 -8.45
N ASP A 457 9.64 14.30 -9.14
CA ASP A 457 10.76 15.21 -9.03
C ASP A 457 10.45 16.65 -9.50
N ASN A 458 9.37 16.88 -10.23
CA ASN A 458 9.02 18.17 -10.86
C ASN A 458 7.65 18.69 -10.45
N VAL A 459 6.80 17.84 -9.89
CA VAL A 459 5.41 18.17 -9.60
C VAL A 459 5.05 17.83 -8.16
N ALA A 460 4.35 18.75 -7.51
CA ALA A 460 3.80 18.61 -6.18
C ALA A 460 2.34 19.09 -6.14
N VAL A 461 1.64 18.78 -5.06
CA VAL A 461 0.27 19.22 -4.78
C VAL A 461 0.26 20.10 -3.54
N ASN A 462 -0.47 21.21 -3.60
CA ASN A 462 -0.67 22.09 -2.46
C ASN A 462 -1.69 21.49 -1.48
N LEU A 463 -1.21 21.10 -0.29
CA LEU A 463 -2.02 20.50 0.76
C LEU A 463 -2.38 21.51 1.87
N THR A 464 -2.19 22.81 1.65
CA THR A 464 -2.58 23.82 2.64
C THR A 464 -4.08 23.85 2.86
N PHE A 465 -4.50 23.92 4.11
CA PHE A 465 -5.89 24.15 4.49
C PHE A 465 -6.31 25.57 4.15
N THR A 466 -7.45 25.74 3.47
CA THR A 466 -7.93 27.05 2.99
C THR A 466 -8.77 27.82 4.01
N GLY A 467 -9.14 27.18 5.12
CA GLY A 467 -9.88 27.81 6.19
C GLY A 467 -10.06 26.91 7.40
N SER A 468 -10.85 27.38 8.35
CA SER A 468 -11.29 26.57 9.49
C SER A 468 -12.26 25.47 9.03
N PRO A 469 -12.25 24.30 9.70
CA PRO A 469 -13.25 23.26 9.45
C PRO A 469 -14.68 23.81 9.59
N VAL A 470 -15.56 23.37 8.71
CA VAL A 470 -17.01 23.66 8.75
C VAL A 470 -17.69 22.50 9.43
N LEU A 471 -18.56 22.78 10.39
CA LEU A 471 -19.36 21.77 11.04
C LEU A 471 -20.82 21.84 10.67
N ASP A 472 -21.39 20.65 10.59
CA ASP A 472 -22.83 20.42 10.55
C ASP A 472 -23.25 19.63 11.80
N ASP A 473 -24.55 19.41 11.97
CA ASP A 473 -25.16 18.68 13.10
C ASP A 473 -24.59 17.26 13.28
N SER A 474 -23.94 16.71 12.25
CA SER A 474 -23.37 15.35 12.29
C SER A 474 -22.16 15.15 11.37
N SER A 475 -21.48 16.21 10.93
CA SER A 475 -20.31 16.08 10.06
C SER A 475 -19.28 17.19 10.23
N VAL A 476 -18.06 16.89 9.80
CA VAL A 476 -16.92 17.82 9.76
C VAL A 476 -16.41 17.91 8.34
N GLU A 477 -16.37 19.10 7.75
CA GLU A 477 -15.80 19.35 6.44
C GLU A 477 -14.55 20.23 6.53
N VAL A 478 -13.52 19.90 5.77
CA VAL A 478 -12.27 20.65 5.72
C VAL A 478 -11.88 20.93 4.27
N GLY A 479 -11.65 22.20 3.94
CA GLY A 479 -11.15 22.63 2.63
C GLY A 479 -9.62 22.58 2.54
N ILE A 480 -9.12 22.09 1.41
CA ILE A 480 -7.70 21.99 1.05
C ILE A 480 -7.52 22.67 -0.31
N ASN A 481 -6.39 23.35 -0.51
CA ASN A 481 -6.12 24.02 -1.77
C ASN A 481 -6.15 23.03 -2.95
N GLY A 482 -5.40 21.93 -2.87
CA GLY A 482 -5.49 20.79 -3.78
C GLY A 482 -4.87 20.99 -5.16
N LEU A 483 -4.44 22.20 -5.52
CA LEU A 483 -3.88 22.47 -6.86
C LEU A 483 -2.46 21.92 -7.00
N PHE A 484 -2.13 21.52 -8.22
CA PHE A 484 -0.79 21.10 -8.59
C PHE A 484 0.15 22.31 -8.73
N MET A 485 1.42 22.11 -8.39
CA MET A 485 2.48 23.11 -8.40
C MET A 485 3.77 22.50 -8.96
N ALA A 486 4.59 23.33 -9.61
CA ALA A 486 5.95 22.94 -9.97
C ALA A 486 6.85 22.85 -8.71
N ASN A 487 7.74 21.87 -8.68
CA ASN A 487 8.68 21.63 -7.56
C ASN A 487 9.81 22.68 -7.59
N GLY A 488 9.92 23.52 -6.56
CA GLY A 488 10.98 24.56 -6.45
C GLY A 488 10.50 25.91 -5.90
N ASP A 489 11.44 26.69 -5.35
CA ASP A 489 11.20 27.99 -4.69
C ASP A 489 10.64 29.03 -5.68
N GLY A 490 9.32 29.22 -5.65
CA GLY A 490 8.61 30.19 -6.46
C GLY A 490 7.61 29.61 -7.47
N GLY A 491 7.15 28.37 -7.28
CA GLY A 491 6.11 27.75 -8.10
C GLY A 491 4.99 28.75 -8.46
N LYS A 492 4.81 28.99 -9.77
CA LYS A 492 3.72 29.81 -10.31
C LYS A 492 2.42 29.30 -9.68
N LYS A 493 1.81 30.11 -8.81
CA LYS A 493 0.50 29.79 -8.23
C LYS A 493 -0.49 29.71 -9.38
N VAL A 494 -1.00 28.51 -9.64
CA VAL A 494 -2.18 28.34 -10.48
C VAL A 494 -3.34 28.92 -9.67
N SER A 495 -4.01 29.94 -10.23
CA SER A 495 -5.16 30.57 -9.59
C SER A 495 -6.40 29.98 -10.23
N GLY A 496 -7.15 29.19 -9.47
CA GLY A 496 -8.39 28.59 -9.90
C GLY A 496 -9.59 29.53 -9.77
N SER A 497 -10.65 29.25 -10.53
CA SER A 497 -11.97 29.86 -10.31
C SER A 497 -12.69 29.16 -9.15
N ILE A 498 -13.45 29.93 -8.36
CA ILE A 498 -14.16 29.43 -7.18
C ILE A 498 -15.51 28.86 -7.62
N SER A 499 -15.77 27.57 -7.34
CA SER A 499 -17.09 26.97 -7.50
C SER A 499 -17.73 26.72 -6.13
N PRO A 500 -19.04 26.96 -5.96
CA PRO A 500 -19.73 26.58 -4.72
C PRO A 500 -19.76 25.05 -4.58
N PHE A 501 -19.37 24.58 -3.40
CA PHE A 501 -19.32 23.18 -3.03
C PHE A 501 -20.67 22.49 -3.22
N LEU A 502 -20.67 21.37 -3.93
CA LEU A 502 -21.81 20.45 -4.02
C LEU A 502 -21.55 19.29 -3.06
N THR A 503 -22.26 19.23 -1.95
CA THR A 503 -22.27 18.04 -1.08
C THR A 503 -23.59 17.27 -1.28
N PRO A 504 -23.62 16.20 -2.10
CA PRO A 504 -24.58 15.13 -1.90
C PRO A 504 -24.44 14.61 -0.45
N ARG A 505 -25.56 14.29 0.22
CA ARG A 505 -25.50 13.63 1.54
C ARG A 505 -24.71 12.33 1.42
N VAL A 506 -23.49 12.32 1.97
CA VAL A 506 -22.59 11.18 1.93
C VAL A 506 -23.12 10.12 2.90
N LYS A 507 -23.43 8.92 2.41
CA LYS A 507 -23.85 7.77 3.23
C LYS A 507 -22.68 6.95 3.78
N ARG A 508 -21.44 7.37 3.50
CA ARG A 508 -20.19 6.70 3.84
C ARG A 508 -19.44 7.45 4.94
N MET A 509 -18.44 6.83 5.55
CA MET A 509 -17.65 7.44 6.63
C MET A 509 -16.90 8.71 6.17
N VAL A 510 -16.43 8.73 4.93
CA VAL A 510 -15.64 9.83 4.36
C VAL A 510 -16.13 10.18 2.96
N GLY A 511 -16.19 11.47 2.65
CA GLY A 511 -16.33 12.01 1.30
C GLY A 511 -15.14 12.89 0.95
N ILE A 512 -14.58 12.72 -0.25
CA ILE A 512 -13.56 13.60 -0.80
C ILE A 512 -14.14 14.23 -2.07
N SER A 513 -14.32 15.55 -2.07
CA SER A 513 -14.68 16.29 -3.27
C SER A 513 -13.41 16.82 -3.94
N ILE A 514 -13.31 16.68 -5.25
CA ILE A 514 -12.18 17.13 -6.06
C ILE A 514 -12.75 17.90 -7.24
N GLU A 515 -12.48 19.21 -7.29
CA GLU A 515 -12.96 20.06 -8.37
C GLU A 515 -12.18 19.83 -9.67
N GLU A 516 -12.84 20.13 -10.80
CA GLU A 516 -12.25 20.10 -12.14
C GLU A 516 -10.94 20.88 -12.23
N GLU A 517 -10.83 22.00 -11.51
CA GLU A 517 -9.64 22.84 -11.47
C GLU A 517 -8.41 22.10 -10.95
N VAL A 518 -8.58 21.08 -10.10
CA VAL A 518 -7.47 20.23 -9.65
C VAL A 518 -6.89 19.47 -10.84
N PHE A 519 -7.72 18.93 -11.72
CA PHE A 519 -7.30 18.21 -12.91
C PHE A 519 -6.66 19.17 -13.94
N ASN A 520 -7.27 20.33 -14.17
CA ASN A 520 -6.73 21.37 -15.06
C ASN A 520 -5.38 21.93 -14.57
N SER A 521 -5.21 22.09 -13.25
CA SER A 521 -3.91 22.49 -12.68
C SER A 521 -2.84 21.40 -12.90
N ALA A 522 -3.22 20.12 -12.79
CA ALA A 522 -2.30 19.01 -13.05
C ALA A 522 -1.83 19.01 -14.51
N THR A 523 -2.76 19.09 -15.47
CA THR A 523 -2.43 19.09 -16.90
C THR A 523 -1.54 20.29 -17.26
N LEU A 524 -1.84 21.47 -16.72
CA LEU A 524 -1.03 22.67 -16.90
C LEU A 524 0.40 22.52 -16.38
N VAL A 525 0.57 22.01 -15.15
CA VAL A 525 1.91 21.89 -14.53
C VAL A 525 2.76 20.88 -15.27
N TYR A 526 2.22 19.71 -15.63
CA TYR A 526 2.96 18.71 -16.40
C TYR A 526 3.33 19.21 -17.82
N PHE A 527 2.46 20.01 -18.44
CA PHE A 527 2.75 20.65 -19.71
C PHE A 527 3.90 21.67 -19.60
N ILE A 528 3.83 22.59 -18.63
CA ILE A 528 4.87 23.61 -18.39
C ILE A 528 6.21 22.95 -18.01
N ALA A 529 6.17 21.86 -17.26
CA ALA A 529 7.34 21.06 -16.90
C ALA A 529 7.94 20.28 -18.09
N LYS A 530 7.35 20.38 -19.30
CA LYS A 530 7.76 19.66 -20.52
C LYS A 530 7.79 18.15 -20.34
N ARG A 531 6.89 17.62 -19.50
CA ARG A 531 6.79 16.18 -19.20
C ARG A 531 5.74 15.45 -20.04
N MET A 532 4.91 16.18 -20.79
CA MET A 532 3.90 15.61 -21.69
C MET A 532 4.45 15.28 -23.09
N HIS A 533 5.49 14.46 -23.14
CA HIS A 533 6.02 13.88 -24.38
C HIS A 533 6.33 12.40 -24.19
N VAL A 534 6.32 11.64 -25.27
CA VAL A 534 6.74 10.24 -25.30
C VAL A 534 7.50 9.96 -26.58
N ASP A 535 8.66 9.31 -26.42
CA ASP A 535 9.52 8.88 -27.51
C ASP A 535 9.52 7.35 -27.55
N ILE A 536 8.98 6.77 -28.62
CA ILE A 536 8.88 5.31 -28.79
C ILE A 536 9.90 4.89 -29.84
N GLN A 537 10.91 4.14 -29.40
CA GLN A 537 11.98 3.62 -30.25
C GLN A 537 12.04 2.09 -30.32
N GLU A 538 11.19 1.42 -29.54
CA GLU A 538 11.18 -0.03 -29.37
C GLU A 538 9.73 -0.56 -29.43
N THR A 539 9.59 -1.81 -29.87
CA THR A 539 8.33 -2.55 -29.86
C THR A 539 8.04 -3.10 -28.47
N LYS A 540 6.82 -3.63 -28.25
CA LYS A 540 6.44 -4.28 -26.98
C LYS A 540 7.36 -5.45 -26.59
N ASN A 541 8.07 -6.05 -27.54
CA ASN A 541 8.96 -7.18 -27.31
C ASN A 541 10.41 -6.75 -27.02
N GLY A 542 10.68 -5.44 -26.87
CA GLY A 542 12.01 -4.88 -26.63
C GLY A 542 12.92 -4.85 -27.86
N SER A 543 12.39 -5.16 -29.06
CA SER A 543 13.14 -4.98 -30.30
C SER A 543 13.09 -3.51 -30.74
N ALA A 544 14.15 -3.00 -31.37
CA ALA A 544 14.11 -1.67 -31.97
C ALA A 544 12.95 -1.56 -32.97
N LEU A 545 12.20 -0.47 -32.90
CA LEU A 545 11.10 -0.16 -33.82
C LEU A 545 11.69 0.08 -35.21
N SER A 546 11.19 -0.63 -36.22
CA SER A 546 11.70 -0.52 -37.58
C SER A 546 10.61 -0.17 -38.58
N THR A 547 11.02 0.50 -39.66
CA THR A 547 10.14 0.75 -40.80
C THR A 547 9.58 -0.54 -41.43
N SER A 548 10.23 -1.70 -41.22
CA SER A 548 9.69 -2.99 -41.64
C SER A 548 8.41 -3.38 -40.91
N ASP A 549 8.25 -2.95 -39.65
CA ASP A 549 7.08 -3.24 -38.83
C ASP A 549 5.86 -2.43 -39.31
N TRP A 550 6.10 -1.38 -40.10
CA TRP A 550 5.11 -0.44 -40.60
C TRP A 550 4.76 -0.65 -42.08
N LYS A 551 5.16 -1.78 -42.69
CA LYS A 551 4.85 -2.10 -44.09
C LYS A 551 3.36 -2.04 -44.43
N LEU A 552 2.50 -2.42 -43.48
CA LEU A 552 1.05 -2.44 -43.66
C LEU A 552 0.39 -1.14 -43.19
N ILE A 553 1.02 -0.46 -42.23
CA ILE A 553 0.49 0.77 -41.63
C ILE A 553 0.82 1.96 -42.52
N LEU A 554 2.09 2.13 -42.89
CA LEU A 554 2.63 3.22 -43.70
C LEU A 554 3.58 2.71 -44.81
N PRO A 555 3.08 2.11 -45.91
CA PRO A 555 3.92 1.52 -46.96
C PRO A 555 4.91 2.51 -47.59
N GLU A 556 4.53 3.78 -47.76
CA GLU A 556 5.42 4.81 -48.34
C GLU A 556 6.65 5.08 -47.45
N LEU A 557 6.52 4.94 -46.12
CA LEU A 557 7.66 4.99 -45.20
C LEU A 557 8.65 3.86 -45.49
N TYR A 558 8.15 2.63 -45.63
CA TYR A 558 9.01 1.47 -45.90
C TYR A 558 9.64 1.52 -47.29
N LYS A 559 8.91 1.98 -48.32
CA LYS A 559 9.42 2.09 -49.69
C LYS A 559 10.62 3.04 -49.77
N GLN A 560 10.55 4.20 -49.13
CA GLN A 560 11.63 5.19 -49.14
C GLN A 560 12.75 4.86 -48.16
N TYR A 561 12.42 4.27 -47.01
CA TYR A 561 13.37 3.97 -45.94
C TYR A 561 13.27 2.50 -45.51
N PRO A 562 13.72 1.53 -46.33
CA PRO A 562 13.51 0.11 -46.04
C PRO A 562 14.44 -0.41 -44.92
N ASN A 563 13.85 -1.12 -43.95
CA ASN A 563 14.55 -1.83 -42.87
C ASN A 563 15.50 -0.95 -42.02
N VAL A 564 15.12 0.30 -41.80
CA VAL A 564 15.87 1.22 -40.92
C VAL A 564 15.18 1.34 -39.56
N LYS A 565 15.93 1.76 -38.54
CA LYS A 565 15.37 2.09 -37.23
C LYS A 565 14.48 3.32 -37.36
N MET A 566 13.32 3.30 -36.73
CA MET A 566 12.40 4.44 -36.66
C MET A 566 12.10 4.81 -35.22
N MET A 567 11.66 6.05 -35.02
CA MET A 567 11.29 6.62 -33.73
C MET A 567 9.99 7.41 -33.90
N LEU A 568 9.07 7.26 -32.95
CA LEU A 568 7.83 8.02 -32.91
C LEU A 568 7.88 8.96 -31.71
N ASN A 569 7.85 10.25 -31.97
CA ASN A 569 7.84 11.27 -30.94
C ASN A 569 6.44 11.88 -30.90
N MET A 570 5.76 11.74 -29.77
CA MET A 570 4.41 12.26 -29.55
C MET A 570 4.48 13.30 -28.45
N THR A 571 4.16 14.54 -28.76
CA THR A 571 4.27 15.68 -27.83
C THR A 571 2.97 16.45 -27.78
N VAL A 572 2.50 16.73 -26.57
CA VAL A 572 1.32 17.58 -26.36
C VAL A 572 1.70 19.04 -26.64
N THR A 573 0.88 19.76 -27.41
CA THR A 573 1.17 21.13 -27.88
C THR A 573 0.46 22.23 -27.09
N SER A 574 -0.57 21.88 -26.33
CA SER A 574 -1.29 22.76 -25.40
C SER A 574 -1.71 21.99 -24.14
N PRO A 575 -1.86 22.62 -22.96
CA PRO A 575 -2.36 21.93 -21.77
C PRO A 575 -3.74 21.29 -22.03
N PRO A 576 -3.90 19.98 -21.80
CA PRO A 576 -5.21 19.34 -21.94
C PRO A 576 -6.26 19.99 -21.04
N ALA A 577 -7.38 20.39 -21.63
CA ALA A 577 -8.52 20.95 -20.91
C ALA A 577 -9.45 19.81 -20.48
N VAL A 578 -9.64 19.66 -19.18
CA VAL A 578 -10.53 18.68 -18.56
C VAL A 578 -11.86 19.34 -18.27
N ASN A 579 -12.95 18.65 -18.64
CA ASN A 579 -14.33 19.03 -18.38
C ASN A 579 -15.03 17.88 -17.65
N ILE A 580 -15.64 18.15 -16.50
CA ILE A 580 -16.28 17.12 -15.66
C ILE A 580 -17.77 17.43 -15.55
N THR A 581 -18.56 16.50 -16.08
CA THR A 581 -20.03 16.56 -16.01
C THR A 581 -20.55 15.35 -15.26
N LYS A 582 -21.85 15.33 -14.97
CA LYS A 582 -22.52 14.15 -14.38
C LYS A 582 -22.37 12.87 -15.22
N ASN A 583 -22.02 12.98 -16.49
CA ASN A 583 -21.84 11.84 -17.40
C ASN A 583 -20.41 11.27 -17.39
N GLY A 584 -19.47 11.92 -16.71
CA GLY A 584 -18.08 11.50 -16.60
C GLY A 584 -17.09 12.64 -16.85
N ILE A 585 -15.85 12.24 -17.09
CA ILE A 585 -14.73 13.14 -17.38
C ILE A 585 -14.52 13.16 -18.89
N ASP A 586 -14.38 14.34 -19.46
CA ASP A 586 -14.03 14.55 -20.86
C ASP A 586 -12.79 15.44 -20.95
N ALA A 587 -11.98 15.25 -21.99
CA ALA A 587 -10.83 16.11 -22.23
C ALA A 587 -10.52 16.24 -23.72
N ILE A 588 -9.96 17.40 -24.08
CA ILE A 588 -9.40 17.65 -25.41
C ILE A 588 -7.88 17.68 -25.28
N ILE A 589 -7.18 16.91 -26.13
CA ILE A 589 -5.72 16.85 -26.16
C ILE A 589 -5.23 17.25 -27.56
N ASP A 590 -4.47 18.34 -27.64
CA ASP A 590 -3.74 18.70 -28.85
C ASP A 590 -2.39 18.00 -28.85
N LEU A 591 -2.18 17.12 -29.84
CA LEU A 591 -1.03 16.24 -29.94
C LEU A 591 -0.31 16.44 -31.28
N GLU A 592 1.01 16.53 -31.25
CA GLU A 592 1.85 16.46 -32.44
C GLU A 592 2.58 15.11 -32.47
N ILE A 593 2.44 14.39 -33.58
CA ILE A 593 3.13 13.12 -33.84
C ILE A 593 4.20 13.37 -34.90
N SER A 594 5.46 13.13 -34.54
CA SER A 594 6.59 13.15 -35.47
C SER A 594 7.10 11.74 -35.73
N ILE A 595 7.30 11.40 -37.00
CA ILE A 595 7.87 10.13 -37.45
C ILE A 595 9.30 10.41 -37.89
N ASP A 596 10.25 9.80 -37.20
CA ASP A 596 11.68 9.97 -37.45
C ASP A 596 12.32 8.63 -37.85
N VAL A 597 13.31 8.66 -38.73
CA VAL A 597 14.07 7.47 -39.16
C VAL A 597 15.56 7.70 -38.99
N GLN A 598 16.30 6.64 -38.66
CA GLN A 598 17.75 6.68 -38.62
C GLN A 598 18.31 6.18 -39.95
N ASN A 599 18.67 7.11 -40.84
CA ASN A 599 19.22 6.78 -42.15
C ASN A 599 20.70 7.18 -42.21
N SER A 600 21.58 6.24 -42.57
CA SER A 600 23.02 6.48 -42.73
C SER A 600 23.69 7.13 -41.50
N GLY A 601 23.24 6.77 -40.29
CA GLY A 601 23.76 7.27 -39.02
C GLY A 601 23.15 8.59 -38.54
N ALA A 602 22.39 9.31 -39.37
CA ALA A 602 21.70 10.54 -38.99
C ALA A 602 20.22 10.29 -38.67
N VAL A 603 19.67 11.04 -37.71
CA VAL A 603 18.23 11.05 -37.41
C VAL A 603 17.54 12.06 -38.31
N LEU A 604 16.58 11.60 -39.12
CA LEU A 604 15.84 12.40 -40.07
C LEU A 604 14.35 12.35 -39.74
N SER A 605 13.75 13.51 -39.48
CA SER A 605 12.30 13.62 -39.40
C SER A 605 11.69 13.57 -40.80
N VAL A 606 10.73 12.68 -41.00
CA VAL A 606 10.14 12.35 -42.32
C VAL A 606 8.67 12.72 -42.44
N ALA A 607 7.94 12.83 -41.33
CA ALA A 607 6.57 13.32 -41.34
C ALA A 607 6.19 13.92 -39.98
N ARG A 608 5.28 14.89 -40.01
CA ARG A 608 4.70 15.50 -38.81
C ARG A 608 3.19 15.66 -38.98
N ILE A 609 2.45 15.22 -37.97
CA ILE A 609 0.99 15.14 -37.98
C ILE A 609 0.47 15.88 -36.75
N SER A 610 -0.44 16.83 -36.97
CA SER A 610 -1.20 17.50 -35.93
C SER A 610 -2.50 16.74 -35.68
N VAL A 611 -2.77 16.40 -34.43
CA VAL A 611 -3.89 15.56 -34.01
C VAL A 611 -4.63 16.24 -32.88
N VAL A 612 -5.94 16.43 -33.03
CA VAL A 612 -6.83 16.87 -31.94
C VAL A 612 -7.63 15.66 -31.47
N LEU A 613 -7.47 15.28 -30.21
CA LEU A 613 -8.11 14.12 -29.60
C LEU A 613 -9.28 14.56 -28.73
N ASP A 614 -10.45 13.93 -28.92
CA ASP A 614 -11.56 13.95 -27.97
C ASP A 614 -11.55 12.64 -27.19
N VAL A 615 -11.30 12.73 -25.89
CA VAL A 615 -11.18 11.57 -25.00
C VAL A 615 -12.17 11.62 -23.86
N GLY A 616 -12.71 10.46 -23.50
CA GLY A 616 -13.43 10.27 -22.25
C GLY A 616 -12.50 9.69 -21.19
N GLY A 617 -12.61 10.15 -19.97
CA GLY A 617 -11.92 9.64 -18.80
C GLY A 617 -12.84 8.82 -17.89
N THR A 618 -12.27 7.83 -17.23
CA THR A 618 -12.87 7.19 -16.05
C THR A 618 -11.95 7.37 -14.86
N ALA A 619 -12.55 7.48 -13.68
CA ALA A 619 -11.85 7.54 -12.41
C ALA A 619 -12.14 6.23 -11.66
N GLU A 620 -11.12 5.69 -11.01
CA GLU A 620 -11.24 4.47 -10.21
C GLU A 620 -10.29 4.51 -9.02
N ILE A 621 -10.54 3.62 -8.06
CA ILE A 621 -9.67 3.45 -6.90
C ILE A 621 -8.78 2.24 -7.12
N ALA A 622 -7.49 2.49 -7.29
CA ALA A 622 -6.46 1.45 -7.33
C ALA A 622 -5.69 1.49 -6.02
N ALA A 623 -5.84 0.45 -5.19
CA ALA A 623 -5.36 0.41 -3.81
C ALA A 623 -5.91 1.58 -2.95
N ASN A 624 -5.15 2.68 -2.83
CA ASN A 624 -5.54 3.90 -2.11
C ASN A 624 -5.35 5.16 -2.98
N ASN A 625 -5.13 5.00 -4.29
CA ASN A 625 -4.91 6.09 -5.22
C ASN A 625 -6.15 6.32 -6.06
N LEU A 626 -6.44 7.59 -6.35
CA LEU A 626 -7.34 7.97 -7.42
C LEU A 626 -6.60 7.73 -8.74
N ALA A 627 -6.88 6.60 -9.35
CA ALA A 627 -6.40 6.24 -10.67
C ALA A 627 -7.43 6.64 -11.73
N GLY A 628 -7.01 6.60 -12.98
CA GLY A 628 -7.93 6.81 -14.08
C GLY A 628 -7.47 6.14 -15.36
N SER A 629 -8.35 6.17 -16.34
CA SER A 629 -8.05 5.72 -17.69
C SER A 629 -8.72 6.63 -18.70
N LEU A 630 -8.14 6.71 -19.89
CA LEU A 630 -8.68 7.40 -21.05
C LEU A 630 -9.17 6.38 -22.07
N ARG A 631 -10.30 6.73 -22.69
CA ARG A 631 -10.83 6.11 -23.90
C ARG A 631 -10.93 7.16 -25.00
N LEU A 632 -10.60 6.78 -26.22
CA LEU A 632 -10.79 7.64 -27.38
C LEU A 632 -12.28 7.70 -27.74
N LYS A 633 -12.83 8.91 -27.88
CA LYS A 633 -14.18 9.12 -28.43
C LYS A 633 -14.12 9.44 -29.91
N GLY A 634 -13.14 10.25 -30.29
CA GLY A 634 -12.89 10.64 -31.67
C GLY A 634 -11.58 11.42 -31.77
N PHE A 635 -11.13 11.63 -33.00
CA PHE A 635 -9.99 12.49 -33.27
C PHE A 635 -10.09 13.10 -34.66
N ASN A 636 -9.30 14.14 -34.88
CA ASN A 636 -9.05 14.67 -36.20
C ASN A 636 -7.54 14.79 -36.42
N ALA A 637 -7.01 14.11 -37.42
CA ALA A 637 -5.61 14.19 -37.81
C ALA A 637 -5.41 15.00 -39.10
N THR A 638 -4.38 15.85 -39.11
CA THR A 638 -3.96 16.61 -40.28
C THR A 638 -2.45 16.52 -40.46
N MET A 639 -2.00 16.22 -41.68
CA MET A 639 -0.58 16.22 -41.99
C MET A 639 -0.07 17.67 -42.01
N THR A 640 0.89 17.99 -41.15
CA THR A 640 1.54 19.32 -41.14
C THR A 640 2.55 19.42 -42.28
N TRP A 641 3.39 18.40 -42.43
CA TRP A 641 4.29 18.24 -43.57
C TRP A 641 4.76 16.79 -43.67
N SER A 642 5.15 16.36 -44.87
CA SER A 642 5.62 15.00 -45.15
C SER A 642 6.71 15.02 -46.23
N LYS A 643 7.81 14.30 -46.00
CA LYS A 643 8.81 13.96 -47.03
C LYS A 643 8.45 12.69 -47.78
N LEU A 644 7.42 11.97 -47.33
CA LEU A 644 6.91 10.76 -47.97
C LEU A 644 6.01 11.07 -49.19
N GLY A 645 5.79 12.36 -49.48
CA GLY A 645 4.87 12.85 -50.49
C GLY A 645 3.47 13.14 -49.93
N ASP A 646 2.55 13.45 -50.84
CA ASP A 646 1.15 13.74 -50.52
C ASP A 646 0.39 12.43 -50.22
N LEU A 647 -0.03 12.29 -48.97
CA LEU A 647 -0.83 11.17 -48.49
C LEU A 647 -2.30 11.59 -48.40
N GLN A 648 -3.21 10.70 -48.83
CA GLN A 648 -4.65 10.98 -48.76
C GLN A 648 -5.11 11.17 -47.31
N ALA A 649 -6.03 12.10 -47.07
CA ALA A 649 -6.49 12.44 -45.73
C ALA A 649 -7.07 11.24 -44.96
N ASN A 650 -7.92 10.42 -45.59
CA ASN A 650 -8.51 9.23 -44.96
C ASN A 650 -7.42 8.25 -44.49
N TYR A 651 -6.38 8.09 -45.31
CA TYR A 651 -5.29 7.21 -45.00
C TYR A 651 -4.46 7.69 -43.79
N ILE A 652 -4.31 9.01 -43.63
CA ILE A 652 -3.70 9.57 -42.41
C ILE A 652 -4.55 9.30 -41.18
N GLN A 653 -5.89 9.33 -41.28
CA GLN A 653 -6.76 8.97 -40.16
C GLN A 653 -6.51 7.51 -39.75
N ASP A 654 -6.45 6.57 -40.69
CA ASP A 654 -6.20 5.14 -40.39
C ASP A 654 -4.84 4.90 -39.71
N VAL A 655 -3.80 5.56 -40.20
CA VAL A 655 -2.44 5.51 -39.61
C VAL A 655 -2.47 6.05 -38.18
N VAL A 656 -3.06 7.23 -37.97
CA VAL A 656 -3.12 7.85 -36.65
C VAL A 656 -3.98 7.04 -35.69
N SER A 657 -5.12 6.49 -36.13
CA SER A 657 -5.94 5.58 -35.32
C SER A 657 -5.12 4.43 -34.78
N THR A 658 -4.31 3.79 -35.64
CA THR A 658 -3.44 2.68 -35.26
C THR A 658 -2.41 3.10 -34.21
N ILE A 659 -1.78 4.27 -34.37
CA ILE A 659 -0.82 4.83 -33.41
C ILE A 659 -1.49 5.10 -32.06
N LEU A 660 -2.67 5.73 -32.08
CA LEU A 660 -3.38 6.11 -30.88
C LEU A 660 -3.80 4.88 -30.06
N GLU A 661 -4.41 3.89 -30.71
CA GLU A 661 -4.92 2.69 -30.05
C GLU A 661 -3.80 1.73 -29.59
N SER A 662 -2.77 1.55 -30.41
CA SER A 662 -1.75 0.54 -30.15
C SER A 662 -0.63 1.02 -29.23
N LEU A 663 -0.35 2.34 -29.22
CA LEU A 663 0.81 2.92 -28.57
C LEU A 663 0.45 4.03 -27.58
N PHE A 664 -0.28 5.07 -28.01
CA PHE A 664 -0.54 6.25 -27.17
C PHE A 664 -1.43 5.93 -25.96
N LEU A 665 -2.64 5.39 -26.19
CA LEU A 665 -3.60 5.10 -25.11
C LEU A 665 -3.03 4.10 -24.09
N PRO A 666 -2.39 2.98 -24.49
CA PRO A 666 -1.78 2.06 -23.52
C PRO A 666 -0.69 2.73 -22.66
N TYR A 667 0.15 3.58 -23.27
CA TYR A 667 1.19 4.30 -22.55
C TYR A 667 0.60 5.28 -21.52
N VAL A 668 -0.36 6.10 -21.95
CA VAL A 668 -1.01 7.10 -21.09
C VAL A 668 -1.80 6.41 -19.96
N ASN A 669 -2.57 5.38 -20.28
CA ASN A 669 -3.33 4.62 -19.28
C ASN A 669 -2.41 3.94 -18.26
N THR A 670 -1.26 3.42 -18.68
CA THR A 670 -0.27 2.88 -17.72
C THR A 670 0.24 3.94 -16.73
N ARG A 671 0.34 5.21 -17.17
CA ARG A 671 0.72 6.32 -16.29
C ARG A 671 -0.42 6.76 -15.38
N LEU A 672 -1.64 6.90 -15.91
CA LEU A 672 -2.82 7.28 -15.15
C LEU A 672 -3.24 6.22 -14.11
N MET A 673 -2.98 4.95 -14.40
CA MET A 673 -3.21 3.83 -13.48
C MET A 673 -2.33 3.86 -12.23
N ARG A 674 -1.18 4.56 -12.26
CA ARG A 674 -0.40 4.82 -11.04
C ARG A 674 -1.20 5.67 -10.05
N GLY A 675 -2.05 6.55 -10.58
CA GLY A 675 -2.95 7.40 -9.85
C GLY A 675 -2.26 8.41 -8.93
N PHE A 676 -3.08 9.21 -8.26
CA PHE A 676 -2.65 10.13 -7.22
C PHE A 676 -3.05 9.59 -5.86
N PRO A 677 -2.15 9.62 -4.86
CA PRO A 677 -2.50 9.18 -3.53
C PRO A 677 -3.62 10.08 -3.00
N LEU A 678 -4.75 9.47 -2.67
CA LEU A 678 -5.78 10.18 -1.92
C LEU A 678 -5.21 10.52 -0.53
N PRO A 679 -5.74 11.53 0.17
CA PRO A 679 -5.35 11.88 1.53
C PRO A 679 -5.73 10.80 2.59
N PHE A 680 -5.73 9.52 2.21
CA PHE A 680 -5.87 8.37 3.09
C PHE A 680 -4.49 7.87 3.52
N THR A 681 -4.37 7.50 4.80
CA THR A 681 -3.05 7.21 5.38
C THR A 681 -2.71 5.73 5.45
N HIS A 682 -1.42 5.45 5.48
CA HIS A 682 -0.89 4.11 5.71
C HIS A 682 -1.41 3.55 7.05
N GLY A 683 -2.06 2.38 7.01
CA GLY A 683 -2.71 1.75 8.15
C GLY A 683 -4.24 1.82 8.11
N PHE A 684 -4.81 2.51 7.12
CA PHE A 684 -6.24 2.43 6.81
C PHE A 684 -6.46 1.82 5.43
N LYS A 685 -7.53 1.04 5.35
CA LYS A 685 -8.05 0.51 4.09
C LYS A 685 -9.39 1.18 3.84
N ILE A 686 -9.50 1.79 2.67
CA ILE A 686 -10.78 2.21 2.14
C ILE A 686 -11.57 1.00 1.65
N LYS A 687 -12.86 0.97 1.93
CA LYS A 687 -13.78 -0.10 1.54
C LYS A 687 -15.09 0.52 1.05
N ASN A 688 -15.81 -0.24 0.23
CA ASN A 688 -17.10 0.18 -0.32
C ASN A 688 -17.02 1.56 -0.99
N THR A 689 -15.91 1.85 -1.65
CA THR A 689 -15.69 3.15 -2.27
C THR A 689 -16.59 3.32 -3.48
N GLU A 690 -17.24 4.47 -3.54
CA GLU A 690 -18.10 4.91 -4.62
C GLU A 690 -17.53 6.20 -5.19
N ILE A 691 -17.45 6.28 -6.51
CA ILE A 691 -17.07 7.50 -7.23
C ILE A 691 -18.31 8.05 -7.90
N VAL A 692 -18.61 9.32 -7.62
CA VAL A 692 -19.76 10.03 -8.17
C VAL A 692 -19.27 11.23 -8.95
N TYR A 693 -19.71 11.35 -10.20
CA TYR A 693 -19.47 12.54 -11.00
C TYR A 693 -20.52 13.59 -10.71
N VAL A 694 -20.07 14.79 -10.40
CA VAL A 694 -20.91 15.98 -10.21
C VAL A 694 -20.49 17.04 -11.23
N GLU A 695 -21.30 18.09 -11.37
CA GLU A 695 -20.91 19.20 -12.23
C GLU A 695 -19.61 19.82 -11.71
N ASN A 696 -18.61 19.97 -12.59
CA ASN A 696 -17.29 20.51 -12.28
C ASN A 696 -16.50 19.74 -11.21
N GLY A 697 -16.76 18.44 -11.00
CA GLY A 697 -15.98 17.69 -10.00
C GLY A 697 -16.27 16.20 -9.86
N VAL A 698 -15.39 15.55 -9.10
CA VAL A 698 -15.48 14.14 -8.74
C VAL A 698 -15.60 14.02 -7.23
N MET A 699 -16.56 13.22 -6.76
CA MET A 699 -16.71 12.88 -5.36
C MET A 699 -16.32 11.42 -5.12
N VAL A 700 -15.44 11.18 -4.15
CA VAL A 700 -15.04 9.84 -3.69
C VAL A 700 -15.61 9.61 -2.30
N CYS A 701 -16.59 8.72 -2.18
CA CYS A 701 -17.25 8.37 -0.93
C CYS A 701 -16.79 6.98 -0.48
N SER A 702 -16.28 6.83 0.75
CA SER A 702 -15.72 5.55 1.19
C SER A 702 -15.90 5.28 2.69
N ASP A 703 -16.02 3.99 3.03
CA ASP A 703 -15.91 3.52 4.40
C ASP A 703 -14.44 3.28 4.75
N VAL A 704 -14.07 3.55 6.00
CA VAL A 704 -12.68 3.42 6.46
C VAL A 704 -12.60 2.28 7.48
N ALA A 705 -11.63 1.39 7.29
CA ALA A 705 -11.33 0.32 8.23
C ALA A 705 -9.87 0.38 8.68
N PHE A 706 -9.63 0.06 9.95
CA PHE A 706 -8.27 -0.13 10.49
C PHE A 706 -7.63 -1.35 9.82
N GLY A 707 -6.41 -1.16 9.30
CA GLY A 707 -5.65 -2.15 8.53
C GLY A 707 -4.87 -3.15 9.36
#